data_AF-A0A6C0KQE2-F1
#
_entry.id   AF-A0A6C0KQE2-F1
#
_cell.length_a   1.000
_cell.length_b   1.000
_cell.length_c   1.000
_cell.angle_alpha   90.00
_cell.angle_beta   90.00
_cell.angle_gamma   90.00
#
_symmetry.space_group_name_H-M   'P 1'
#
loop_
_entity.id
_entity.type
_entity.pdbx_description
1 polymer ?
#
loop_
_entity_poly.entity_id
_entity_poly.type
_entity_poly.pdbx_seq_one_letter_code
_entity_poly.pdbx_strand_id
1 'polypeptide(L)'
;MNVPVDIDVYPDDNLASIKVRIAAKRKSLPNYIWYPTFDMREAKQNGKLTLQIVDLLRMIANKNKYEKLSDILTPEVNNLITENHLNKIEDVAKPFIYFRIRLNASSPIAQNDYGLLEDEVKVGFNLPSSENLFRSYKIEFKPAREDFIRKIRRDVKRNNLENEENIQKFTEEEKIPCIPYLPFEGENINFTIVTDITNVTIEAVFDRLVLTSECPFVRLGKYYKILKDFELKSLPFFEDLHKAEEILKSTESILQETIEIFLFHERIYLKIENNNLIIRIKINERAANLTKDGIIQAIKLLFPTMPFDIVSETEHLAVGDYLIPQQTLIPEIFSHLVMNTRHFSKYMYIDESSLATKTKEGIYTFYTARSTGDKVSLVLTPRTVQLYDNVIRGKDKRQFPMGSPYINIRIKAKNIESILEFQKYFCRALSIYNNESPTLIAFYKKFIPTFSTQTPQKEMEKEKQKPLTKQLKDIFTKTYNRTCSKQKQVQLINYDEAVDLLPLNKAIRFPDNDEEGRYYKCIDENLFPGLQEITGSKYPIVPCCYETERHGFEMMSLKESRECLNAPDHRARQTAILTTKTSVSYDNFGLLKPFENMHYIFHLNAKKDHHFLRLGMDRTKLSFLQCIIEAIRIIIYPFKGGKTCKLRFDELTEEVNRIANSKHVYTGKQNFYNKTIDEMRLEMTNENNYFSPEKYTDILESAYDCKIFVFSPDELKIPGHVENYIINKAFRNKKTVFILEHRGTSGENLIYPQCELIVQSHVSDKGALTQKWFEMDEDPVVPMIFNLFDYIRSSFSVKKKVIYYEFEDVVKNNISGQFYNSYGKTSAIILDFHKDQNLNGLPKLLLYTENPIPPMAVGQEHNYNEKITFEQIKKFLSIFPEVKVQLNSNEMISMVKVTSTLNNTYYIPVEPNGEEDKLIPLQLKEITTFSLPKGISEFMKFNFNKRVAAYLGEYAKYLLAVWASEKNLPYIADKDIIQFVDSKIRLDPSYEYKDFPSQFGVVTEGFVQDGNIIVNSEELLTRLVYYLRLEKDRIASYTEIKIIPVTYADILDFRTYQNQIMLEGGTLVMKYISNSDSTYQLTDKILAVLLKPYIFQNDLLDPNPYLAINVETADEALSIMSSWKRDKVMSKNSEIMELDPSFYEFVNVRQINYISGSDNECKILNYVNEDEEQNFTALLRI
;
A
#
# COMPACT_ATOMS: atom_id res chain seq x y z
N MET A 1 -25.18 45.96 -33.85
CA MET A 1 -23.98 45.78 -34.70
C MET A 1 -23.57 44.33 -34.74
N ASN A 2 -23.73 43.58 -33.65
CA ASN A 2 -23.55 42.12 -33.66
C ASN A 2 -24.92 41.47 -33.38
N VAL A 3 -25.54 40.85 -34.38
CA VAL A 3 -26.70 39.99 -34.12
C VAL A 3 -26.16 38.57 -34.00
N PRO A 4 -26.39 37.88 -32.87
CA PRO A 4 -25.95 36.50 -32.72
C PRO A 4 -26.49 35.65 -33.88
N VAL A 5 -25.63 34.78 -34.41
CA VAL A 5 -26.05 33.76 -35.39
C VAL A 5 -25.83 32.41 -34.76
N ASP A 6 -26.93 31.66 -34.64
CA ASP A 6 -26.86 30.26 -34.27
C ASP A 6 -26.56 29.44 -35.53
N ILE A 7 -25.56 28.57 -35.45
CA ILE A 7 -25.21 27.65 -36.53
C ILE A 7 -25.05 26.26 -35.94
N ASP A 8 -25.64 25.29 -36.62
CA ASP A 8 -25.40 23.88 -36.30
C ASP A 8 -23.97 23.53 -36.72
N VAL A 9 -23.24 22.90 -35.80
CA VAL A 9 -21.85 22.48 -35.98
C VAL A 9 -21.84 20.98 -36.20
N TYR A 10 -21.34 20.59 -37.36
CA TYR A 10 -21.17 19.19 -37.74
C TYR A 10 -19.77 18.71 -37.34
N PRO A 11 -19.57 17.41 -37.07
CA PRO A 11 -18.28 16.86 -36.64
C PRO A 11 -17.12 17.20 -37.59
N ASP A 12 -17.43 17.37 -38.87
CA ASP A 12 -16.46 17.58 -39.96
C ASP A 12 -16.18 19.04 -40.26
N ASP A 13 -16.73 19.93 -39.44
CA ASP A 13 -16.55 21.34 -39.64
C ASP A 13 -15.15 21.83 -39.35
N ASN A 14 -14.76 22.82 -40.13
CA ASN A 14 -13.60 23.65 -39.90
C ASN A 14 -14.02 25.12 -39.94
N LEU A 15 -13.09 26.01 -39.61
CA LEU A 15 -13.37 27.45 -39.61
C LEU A 15 -13.87 27.95 -40.97
N ALA A 16 -13.34 27.40 -42.09
CA ALA A 16 -13.75 27.79 -43.43
C ALA A 16 -15.19 27.34 -43.76
N SER A 17 -15.57 26.11 -43.43
CA SER A 17 -16.93 25.61 -43.66
C SER A 17 -17.93 26.41 -42.82
N ILE A 18 -17.62 26.68 -41.55
CA ILE A 18 -18.46 27.54 -40.68
C ILE A 18 -18.61 28.93 -41.30
N LYS A 19 -17.51 29.55 -41.76
CA LYS A 19 -17.56 30.87 -42.40
C LYS A 19 -18.42 30.89 -43.66
N VAL A 20 -18.35 29.84 -44.49
CA VAL A 20 -19.22 29.64 -45.66
C VAL A 20 -20.68 29.56 -45.26
N ARG A 21 -21.02 28.86 -44.17
CA ARG A 21 -22.40 28.76 -43.66
C ARG A 21 -22.91 30.05 -43.06
N ILE A 22 -22.08 30.76 -42.29
CA ILE A 22 -22.43 32.10 -41.77
C ILE A 22 -22.76 33.02 -42.93
N ALA A 23 -21.88 33.06 -43.94
CA ALA A 23 -22.06 33.87 -45.14
C ALA A 23 -23.36 33.51 -45.87
N ALA A 24 -23.64 32.21 -46.07
CA ALA A 24 -24.86 31.74 -46.72
C ALA A 24 -26.13 32.16 -45.95
N LYS A 25 -26.15 31.93 -44.63
CA LYS A 25 -27.27 32.30 -43.76
C LYS A 25 -27.53 33.81 -43.73
N ARG A 26 -26.48 34.62 -43.93
CA ARG A 26 -26.56 36.08 -43.98
C ARG A 26 -26.75 36.66 -45.39
N LYS A 27 -26.75 35.82 -46.44
CA LYS A 27 -26.75 36.25 -47.86
C LYS A 27 -25.55 37.16 -48.19
N SER A 28 -24.40 36.80 -47.65
CA SER A 28 -23.12 37.49 -47.77
C SER A 28 -22.06 36.54 -48.38
N LEU A 29 -20.80 36.98 -48.40
CA LEU A 29 -19.66 36.20 -48.90
C LEU A 29 -18.66 35.92 -47.77
N PRO A 30 -17.97 34.75 -47.76
CA PRO A 30 -17.09 34.36 -46.66
C PRO A 30 -16.05 35.41 -46.29
N ASN A 31 -15.44 36.06 -47.27
CA ASN A 31 -14.39 37.07 -47.04
C ASN A 31 -14.91 38.36 -46.36
N TYR A 32 -16.23 38.60 -46.36
CA TYR A 32 -16.88 39.75 -45.73
C TYR A 32 -17.44 39.46 -44.34
N ILE A 33 -17.22 38.24 -43.83
CA ILE A 33 -17.63 37.82 -42.50
C ILE A 33 -16.43 37.83 -41.57
N TRP A 34 -16.64 38.36 -40.37
CA TRP A 34 -15.73 38.23 -39.23
C TRP A 34 -16.51 37.86 -37.98
N TYR A 35 -15.83 37.15 -37.10
CA TYR A 35 -16.29 36.74 -35.79
C TYR A 35 -15.08 36.60 -34.87
N PRO A 36 -15.22 36.80 -33.55
CA PRO A 36 -14.15 36.56 -32.59
C PRO A 36 -13.66 35.12 -32.64
N THR A 37 -12.38 34.90 -32.31
CA THR A 37 -11.82 33.55 -32.17
C THR A 37 -12.61 32.74 -31.15
N PHE A 38 -12.94 31.49 -31.50
CA PHE A 38 -13.62 30.55 -30.61
C PHE A 38 -12.96 29.17 -30.70
N ASP A 39 -13.17 28.33 -29.70
CA ASP A 39 -12.66 26.96 -29.72
C ASP A 39 -13.57 26.07 -30.59
N MET A 40 -13.01 25.59 -31.70
CA MET A 40 -13.70 24.65 -32.60
C MET A 40 -14.04 23.32 -31.92
N ARG A 41 -13.30 22.89 -30.90
CA ARG A 41 -13.57 21.63 -30.17
C ARG A 41 -14.82 21.77 -29.33
N GLU A 42 -14.90 22.85 -28.55
CA GLU A 42 -16.09 23.17 -27.74
C GLU A 42 -17.33 23.34 -28.63
N ALA A 43 -17.19 24.03 -29.76
CA ALA A 43 -18.28 24.22 -30.72
C ALA A 43 -18.82 22.89 -31.28
N LYS A 44 -17.93 21.92 -31.56
CA LYS A 44 -18.32 20.58 -32.05
C LYS A 44 -18.99 19.74 -30.97
N GLN A 45 -18.55 19.83 -29.71
CA GLN A 45 -19.17 19.13 -28.60
C GLN A 45 -20.60 19.62 -28.34
N ASN A 46 -20.83 20.93 -28.40
CA ASN A 46 -22.14 21.53 -28.19
C ASN A 46 -23.12 21.30 -29.36
N GLY A 47 -22.61 20.93 -30.55
CA GLY A 47 -23.39 20.76 -31.79
C GLY A 47 -24.05 22.04 -32.33
N LYS A 48 -23.95 23.14 -31.58
CA LYS A 48 -24.46 24.46 -31.91
C LYS A 48 -23.47 25.52 -31.47
N LEU A 49 -23.36 26.56 -32.28
CA LEU A 49 -22.48 27.68 -32.02
C LEU A 49 -23.22 28.98 -32.26
N THR A 50 -23.22 29.84 -31.24
CA THR A 50 -23.80 31.19 -31.31
C THR A 50 -22.66 32.21 -31.40
N LEU A 51 -22.49 32.84 -32.56
CA LEU A 51 -21.43 33.83 -32.77
C LEU A 51 -21.98 35.24 -32.89
N GLN A 52 -21.29 36.19 -32.26
CA GLN A 52 -21.39 37.59 -32.63
C GLN A 52 -20.62 37.80 -33.93
N ILE A 53 -21.34 38.14 -34.99
CA ILE A 53 -20.74 38.31 -36.31
C ILE A 53 -20.76 39.78 -36.76
N VAL A 54 -19.74 40.14 -37.52
CA VAL A 54 -19.67 41.35 -38.33
C VAL A 54 -19.77 40.95 -39.79
N ASP A 55 -20.75 41.53 -40.50
CA ASP A 55 -20.99 41.29 -41.94
C ASP A 55 -20.80 42.60 -42.69
N LEU A 56 -19.57 42.81 -43.17
CA LEU A 56 -19.16 44.06 -43.82
C LEU A 56 -19.96 44.33 -45.09
N LEU A 57 -20.24 43.31 -45.90
CA LEU A 57 -21.00 43.47 -47.14
C LEU A 57 -22.44 43.93 -46.86
N ARG A 58 -23.06 43.39 -45.82
CA ARG A 58 -24.40 43.80 -45.39
C ARG A 58 -24.41 45.20 -44.77
N MET A 59 -23.39 45.56 -44.00
CA MET A 59 -23.23 46.93 -43.48
C MET A 59 -23.11 47.93 -44.63
N ILE A 60 -22.27 47.62 -45.61
CA ILE A 60 -22.10 48.40 -46.84
C ILE A 60 -23.41 48.53 -47.62
N ALA A 61 -24.17 47.43 -47.77
CA ALA A 61 -25.42 47.43 -48.53
C ALA A 61 -26.60 48.13 -47.81
N ASN A 62 -26.53 48.32 -46.49
CA ASN A 62 -27.62 48.87 -45.68
C ASN A 62 -27.58 50.41 -45.60
N LYS A 63 -28.17 51.05 -46.61
CA LYS A 63 -28.18 52.51 -46.78
C LYS A 63 -28.84 53.31 -45.66
N ASN A 64 -29.78 52.72 -44.92
CA ASN A 64 -30.60 53.45 -43.96
C ASN A 64 -29.93 53.58 -42.59
N LYS A 65 -28.87 52.82 -42.32
CA LYS A 65 -28.28 52.72 -40.98
C LYS A 65 -26.88 53.32 -40.86
N TYR A 66 -26.11 53.27 -41.95
CA TYR A 66 -24.76 53.81 -42.00
C TYR A 66 -24.81 54.89 -43.05
N GLU A 67 -24.65 56.16 -42.71
CA GLU A 67 -24.69 57.25 -43.69
C GLU A 67 -23.30 57.47 -44.29
N LYS A 68 -22.27 57.35 -43.45
CA LYS A 68 -20.88 57.56 -43.80
C LYS A 68 -20.03 56.29 -43.71
N LEU A 69 -18.91 56.22 -44.42
CA LEU A 69 -17.94 55.12 -44.36
C LEU A 69 -17.29 55.04 -42.98
N SER A 70 -17.06 56.20 -42.33
CA SER A 70 -16.60 56.27 -40.94
C SER A 70 -17.52 55.51 -39.98
N ASP A 71 -18.82 55.43 -40.27
CA ASP A 71 -19.80 54.72 -39.44
C ASP A 71 -19.68 53.19 -39.56
N ILE A 72 -18.98 52.71 -40.60
CA ILE A 72 -18.72 51.29 -40.87
C ILE A 72 -17.34 50.87 -40.35
N LEU A 73 -16.33 51.75 -40.41
CA LEU A 73 -14.92 51.48 -40.03
C LEU A 73 -14.68 51.42 -38.51
N THR A 74 -15.50 50.64 -37.83
CA THR A 74 -15.33 50.22 -36.43
C THR A 74 -14.03 49.40 -36.26
N PRO A 75 -13.48 49.31 -35.03
CA PRO A 75 -12.30 48.48 -34.75
C PRO A 75 -12.44 47.03 -35.25
N GLU A 76 -13.61 46.41 -35.08
CA GLU A 76 -13.91 45.05 -35.52
C GLU A 76 -13.91 44.91 -37.05
N VAL A 77 -14.39 45.93 -37.78
CA VAL A 77 -14.32 45.96 -39.25
C VAL A 77 -12.87 46.16 -39.73
N ASN A 78 -12.06 46.95 -39.03
CA ASN A 78 -10.64 47.08 -39.36
C ASN A 78 -9.86 45.78 -39.13
N ASN A 79 -10.22 45.02 -38.08
CA ASN A 79 -9.68 43.67 -37.87
C ASN A 79 -10.10 42.72 -38.99
N LEU A 80 -11.38 42.71 -39.38
CA LEU A 80 -11.87 41.94 -40.53
C LEU A 80 -11.08 42.23 -41.81
N ILE A 81 -10.88 43.51 -42.14
CA ILE A 81 -10.15 43.94 -43.35
C ILE A 81 -8.71 43.40 -43.31
N THR A 82 -8.06 43.46 -42.15
CA THR A 82 -6.67 43.04 -41.98
C THR A 82 -6.53 41.51 -42.01
N GLU A 83 -7.34 40.78 -41.25
CA GLU A 83 -7.30 39.32 -41.12
C GLU A 83 -7.71 38.59 -42.40
N ASN A 84 -8.72 39.12 -43.12
CA ASN A 84 -9.17 38.54 -44.39
C ASN A 84 -8.40 39.08 -45.60
N HIS A 85 -7.36 39.89 -45.38
CA HIS A 85 -6.57 40.55 -46.42
C HIS A 85 -7.43 41.27 -47.48
N LEU A 86 -8.50 41.94 -47.04
CA LEU A 86 -9.37 42.69 -47.94
C LEU A 86 -8.66 43.96 -48.42
N ASN A 87 -8.76 44.23 -49.73
CA ASN A 87 -8.29 45.47 -50.29
C ASN A 87 -9.26 46.60 -49.91
N LYS A 88 -8.79 47.59 -49.15
CA LYS A 88 -9.61 48.74 -48.71
C LYS A 88 -10.31 49.46 -49.86
N ILE A 89 -9.71 49.50 -51.04
CA ILE A 89 -10.27 50.16 -52.22
C ILE A 89 -11.24 49.23 -52.94
N GLU A 90 -10.78 48.05 -53.37
CA GLU A 90 -11.58 47.15 -54.22
C GLU A 90 -12.68 46.39 -53.45
N ASP A 91 -12.42 46.01 -52.20
CA ASP A 91 -13.31 45.17 -51.41
C ASP A 91 -14.16 45.95 -50.40
N VAL A 92 -13.86 47.23 -50.14
CA VAL A 92 -14.61 48.05 -49.17
C VAL A 92 -15.14 49.34 -49.79
N ALA A 93 -14.27 50.23 -50.29
CA ALA A 93 -14.68 51.52 -50.87
C ALA A 93 -15.54 51.38 -52.12
N LYS A 94 -15.12 50.53 -53.07
CA LYS A 94 -15.84 50.31 -54.33
C LYS A 94 -17.24 49.71 -54.11
N PRO A 95 -17.43 48.65 -53.30
CA PRO A 95 -18.77 48.21 -52.94
C PRO A 95 -19.57 49.30 -52.21
N PHE A 96 -18.97 50.06 -51.29
CA PHE A 96 -19.65 51.17 -50.59
C PHE A 96 -20.24 52.20 -51.55
N ILE A 97 -19.44 52.67 -52.51
CA ILE A 97 -19.88 53.60 -53.55
C ILE A 97 -20.96 52.96 -54.45
N TYR A 98 -20.71 51.74 -54.93
CA TYR A 98 -21.60 51.06 -55.87
C TYR A 98 -22.96 50.72 -55.26
N PHE A 99 -23.01 50.32 -53.98
CA PHE A 99 -24.29 50.10 -53.31
C PHE A 99 -25.04 51.42 -53.12
N ARG A 100 -24.37 52.53 -52.73
CA ARG A 100 -25.02 53.80 -52.33
C ARG A 100 -25.58 54.65 -53.46
N ILE A 101 -24.87 54.80 -54.56
CA ILE A 101 -25.28 55.71 -55.65
C ILE A 101 -26.63 55.26 -56.24
N ARG A 102 -27.60 56.18 -56.31
CA ARG A 102 -28.91 55.98 -56.97
C ARG A 102 -28.78 56.34 -58.45
N LEU A 103 -29.11 55.38 -59.32
CA LEU A 103 -29.09 55.57 -60.78
C LEU A 103 -30.35 56.31 -61.24
N ASN A 104 -30.39 57.64 -61.12
CA ASN A 104 -31.16 58.46 -62.06
C ASN A 104 -30.15 59.01 -63.07
N ALA A 105 -30.01 58.28 -64.18
CA ALA A 105 -29.10 58.62 -65.26
C ALA A 105 -29.37 60.03 -65.79
N SER A 106 -28.28 60.74 -66.10
CA SER A 106 -28.21 62.01 -66.86
C SER A 106 -28.35 63.33 -66.08
N SER A 107 -28.34 63.35 -64.75
CA SER A 107 -28.30 64.61 -63.98
C SER A 107 -26.89 64.92 -63.45
N PRO A 108 -26.40 66.19 -63.51
CA PRO A 108 -25.16 66.63 -62.87
C PRO A 108 -25.10 66.32 -61.35
N ILE A 109 -26.26 66.07 -60.74
CA ILE A 109 -26.39 65.66 -59.33
C ILE A 109 -25.66 64.33 -59.05
N ALA A 110 -25.62 63.39 -60.00
CA ALA A 110 -24.94 62.11 -59.81
C ALA A 110 -23.40 62.21 -59.83
N GLN A 111 -22.83 63.26 -60.46
CA GLN A 111 -21.39 63.52 -60.43
C GLN A 111 -20.97 64.17 -59.10
N ASN A 112 -21.81 65.04 -58.54
CA ASN A 112 -21.60 65.60 -57.21
C ASN A 112 -21.71 64.53 -56.11
N ASP A 113 -22.70 63.64 -56.18
CA ASP A 113 -22.84 62.53 -55.22
C ASP A 113 -21.64 61.57 -55.27
N TYR A 114 -21.06 61.36 -56.46
CA TYR A 114 -19.85 60.54 -56.63
C TYR A 114 -18.63 61.21 -55.99
N GLY A 115 -18.41 62.50 -56.25
CA GLY A 115 -17.30 63.26 -55.68
C GLY A 115 -17.38 63.33 -54.15
N LEU A 116 -18.57 63.55 -53.60
CA LEU A 116 -18.81 63.56 -52.16
C LEU A 116 -18.49 62.21 -51.50
N LEU A 117 -18.89 61.10 -52.12
CA LEU A 117 -18.58 59.75 -51.62
C LEU A 117 -17.09 59.39 -51.80
N GLU A 118 -16.43 59.87 -52.85
CA GLU A 118 -14.99 59.68 -53.05
C GLU A 118 -14.17 60.45 -52.00
N ASP A 119 -14.54 61.68 -51.71
CA ASP A 119 -13.93 62.48 -50.64
C ASP A 119 -14.18 61.83 -49.26
N GLU A 120 -15.37 61.26 -49.04
CA GLU A 120 -15.69 60.52 -47.82
C GLU A 120 -14.85 59.24 -47.65
N VAL A 121 -14.59 58.51 -48.74
CA VAL A 121 -13.68 57.35 -48.75
C VAL A 121 -12.25 57.78 -48.42
N LYS A 122 -11.79 58.89 -49.00
CA LYS A 122 -10.45 59.43 -48.72
C LYS A 122 -10.28 59.82 -47.26
N VAL A 123 -11.28 60.47 -46.69
CA VAL A 123 -11.31 60.82 -45.26
C VAL A 123 -11.37 59.56 -44.39
N GLY A 124 -12.23 58.59 -44.72
CA GLY A 124 -12.38 57.35 -43.95
C GLY A 124 -11.12 56.48 -43.91
N PHE A 125 -10.31 56.47 -44.96
CA PHE A 125 -9.07 55.68 -45.05
C PHE A 125 -7.77 56.48 -44.91
N ASN A 126 -7.82 57.78 -44.62
CA ASN A 126 -6.66 58.69 -44.60
C ASN A 126 -5.82 58.65 -45.89
N LEU A 127 -6.49 58.70 -47.06
CA LEU A 127 -5.82 58.70 -48.37
C LEU A 127 -5.46 60.14 -48.80
N PRO A 128 -4.34 60.36 -49.51
CA PRO A 128 -3.94 61.69 -50.00
C PRO A 128 -4.99 62.31 -50.94
N SER A 129 -5.25 63.61 -50.80
CA SER A 129 -6.24 64.34 -51.61
C SER A 129 -5.95 64.29 -53.12
N SER A 130 -4.67 64.13 -53.50
CA SER A 130 -4.18 64.04 -54.87
C SER A 130 -4.44 62.68 -55.55
N GLU A 131 -4.84 61.66 -54.78
CA GLU A 131 -5.08 60.32 -55.28
C GLU A 131 -6.46 60.27 -55.97
N ASN A 132 -6.48 60.14 -57.30
CA ASN A 132 -7.73 59.89 -58.04
C ASN A 132 -7.98 58.38 -58.04
N LEU A 133 -8.69 57.89 -57.03
CA LEU A 133 -8.87 56.45 -56.78
C LEU A 133 -9.59 55.74 -57.94
N PHE A 134 -10.36 56.48 -58.74
CA PHE A 134 -11.25 55.90 -59.74
C PHE A 134 -11.26 56.64 -61.09
N ARG A 135 -10.11 57.20 -61.52
CA ARG A 135 -9.98 57.97 -62.78
C ARG A 135 -10.47 57.22 -64.03
N SER A 136 -10.48 55.89 -64.03
CA SER A 136 -10.96 55.02 -65.12
C SER A 136 -12.47 54.75 -65.12
N TYR A 137 -13.21 55.07 -64.05
CA TYR A 137 -14.62 54.66 -63.91
C TYR A 137 -15.64 55.73 -64.30
N LYS A 138 -15.23 56.96 -64.64
CA LYS A 138 -16.13 58.08 -64.99
C LYS A 138 -16.93 57.88 -66.29
N ILE A 139 -16.47 57.02 -67.21
CA ILE A 139 -17.10 56.83 -68.53
C ILE A 139 -18.01 55.58 -68.55
N GLU A 140 -17.78 54.59 -67.67
CA GLU A 140 -18.50 53.29 -67.66
C GLU A 140 -19.09 52.90 -66.29
N PHE A 141 -19.35 53.88 -65.42
CA PHE A 141 -19.79 53.62 -64.03
C PHE A 141 -21.07 52.75 -63.94
N LYS A 142 -22.08 53.02 -64.79
CA LYS A 142 -23.37 52.30 -64.73
C LYS A 142 -23.23 50.82 -65.14
N PRO A 143 -22.63 50.46 -66.30
CA PRO A 143 -22.33 49.07 -66.64
C PRO A 143 -21.47 48.37 -65.58
N ALA A 144 -20.39 49.01 -65.13
CA ALA A 144 -19.47 48.43 -64.14
C ALA A 144 -20.15 48.15 -62.78
N ARG A 145 -21.03 49.06 -62.32
CA ARG A 145 -21.83 48.88 -61.11
C ARG A 145 -22.81 47.73 -61.23
N GLU A 146 -23.56 47.68 -62.33
CA GLU A 146 -24.55 46.62 -62.57
C GLU A 146 -23.87 45.25 -62.67
N ASP A 147 -22.74 45.17 -63.36
CA ASP A 147 -21.93 43.95 -63.47
C ASP A 147 -21.33 43.54 -62.12
N PHE A 148 -20.86 44.50 -61.32
CA PHE A 148 -20.38 44.23 -59.95
C PHE A 148 -21.49 43.68 -59.05
N ILE A 149 -22.65 44.34 -58.99
CA ILE A 149 -23.80 43.87 -58.19
C ILE A 149 -24.26 42.49 -58.68
N ARG A 150 -24.27 42.27 -60.00
CA ARG A 150 -24.61 40.97 -60.60
C ARG A 150 -23.56 39.91 -60.25
N LYS A 151 -22.26 40.25 -60.24
CA LYS A 151 -21.17 39.38 -59.80
C LYS A 151 -21.34 38.98 -58.33
N ILE A 152 -21.53 39.94 -57.42
CA ILE A 152 -21.77 39.67 -56.00
C ILE A 152 -22.99 38.77 -55.80
N ARG A 153 -24.12 39.04 -56.49
CA ARG A 153 -25.31 38.17 -56.41
C ARG A 153 -25.04 36.74 -56.91
N ARG A 154 -24.27 36.59 -57.99
CA ARG A 154 -23.84 35.27 -58.49
C ARG A 154 -22.93 34.55 -57.50
N ASP A 155 -21.96 35.25 -56.93
CA ASP A 155 -21.02 34.69 -55.96
C ASP A 155 -21.75 34.26 -54.66
N VAL A 156 -22.72 35.05 -54.18
CA VAL A 156 -23.57 34.67 -53.03
C VAL A 156 -24.42 33.44 -53.37
N LYS A 157 -24.99 33.36 -54.57
CA LYS A 157 -25.74 32.17 -55.02
C LYS A 157 -24.84 30.93 -55.08
N ARG A 158 -23.61 31.07 -55.59
CA ARG A 158 -22.62 29.98 -55.60
C ARG A 158 -22.26 29.54 -54.18
N ASN A 159 -22.01 30.47 -53.26
CA ASN A 159 -21.74 30.16 -51.86
C ASN A 159 -22.91 29.41 -51.18
N ASN A 160 -24.16 29.76 -51.51
CA ASN A 160 -25.32 29.03 -51.00
C ASN A 160 -25.39 27.60 -51.53
N LEU A 161 -25.10 27.39 -52.82
CA LEU A 161 -25.06 26.06 -53.43
C LEU A 161 -23.93 25.20 -52.82
N GLU A 162 -22.75 25.78 -52.64
CA GLU A 162 -21.61 25.14 -51.98
C GLU A 162 -21.93 24.78 -50.52
N ASN A 163 -22.65 25.66 -49.81
CA ASN A 163 -23.15 25.39 -48.46
C ASN A 163 -24.15 24.22 -48.45
N GLU A 164 -25.10 24.17 -49.39
CA GLU A 164 -26.07 23.07 -49.51
C GLU A 164 -25.35 21.73 -49.78
N GLU A 165 -24.39 21.71 -50.71
CA GLU A 165 -23.57 20.52 -50.97
C GLU A 165 -22.75 20.08 -49.75
N ASN A 166 -22.20 21.02 -48.98
CA ASN A 166 -21.45 20.72 -47.77
C ASN A 166 -22.35 20.12 -46.67
N ILE A 167 -23.54 20.69 -46.45
CA ILE A 167 -24.53 20.15 -45.50
C ILE A 167 -25.01 18.76 -45.94
N GLN A 168 -25.22 18.57 -47.25
CA GLN A 168 -25.59 17.28 -47.79
C GLN A 168 -24.50 16.22 -47.54
N LYS A 169 -23.22 16.54 -47.80
CA LYS A 169 -22.09 15.66 -47.49
C LYS A 169 -22.01 15.31 -46.01
N PHE A 170 -22.26 16.26 -45.11
CA PHE A 170 -22.25 16.01 -43.67
C PHE A 170 -23.40 15.10 -43.21
N THR A 171 -24.57 15.19 -43.85
CA THR A 171 -25.76 14.42 -43.46
C THR A 171 -25.86 13.05 -44.14
N GLU A 172 -25.21 12.83 -45.28
CA GLU A 172 -25.19 11.53 -45.98
C GLU A 172 -24.47 10.44 -45.18
N GLU A 173 -23.37 10.75 -44.50
CA GLU A 173 -22.64 9.80 -43.65
C GLU A 173 -23.45 9.36 -42.42
N GLU A 174 -24.36 10.19 -41.94
CA GLU A 174 -25.23 9.87 -40.79
C GLU A 174 -26.40 8.94 -41.14
N LYS A 175 -26.77 8.85 -42.42
CA LYS A 175 -27.86 8.00 -42.92
C LYS A 175 -27.46 6.54 -43.11
N ILE A 176 -26.17 6.22 -43.01
CA ILE A 176 -25.68 4.85 -43.17
C ILE A 176 -26.15 4.00 -41.98
N PRO A 177 -26.82 2.85 -42.21
CA PRO A 177 -27.26 1.98 -41.12
C PRO A 177 -26.06 1.39 -40.40
N CYS A 178 -26.17 1.30 -39.08
CA CYS A 178 -25.15 0.73 -38.22
C CYS A 178 -25.37 -0.78 -38.06
N ILE A 179 -24.33 -1.60 -38.20
CA ILE A 179 -24.44 -3.04 -37.93
C ILE A 179 -24.62 -3.31 -36.42
N PRO A 180 -25.25 -4.44 -36.02
CA PRO A 180 -25.34 -4.84 -34.62
C PRO A 180 -23.95 -5.02 -33.99
N TYR A 181 -23.80 -4.53 -32.76
CA TYR A 181 -22.55 -4.65 -32.01
C TYR A 181 -22.83 -4.73 -30.51
N LEU A 182 -21.87 -5.24 -29.73
CA LEU A 182 -21.95 -5.25 -28.27
C LEU A 182 -21.38 -3.96 -27.65
N PRO A 183 -21.95 -3.47 -26.54
CA PRO A 183 -21.42 -2.29 -25.85
C PRO A 183 -19.94 -2.50 -25.46
N PHE A 184 -19.22 -1.40 -25.32
CA PHE A 184 -17.81 -1.44 -24.92
C PHE A 184 -17.69 -2.01 -23.50
N GLU A 185 -16.74 -2.93 -23.32
CA GLU A 185 -16.43 -3.52 -22.02
C GLU A 185 -15.10 -2.98 -21.54
N GLY A 186 -15.17 -2.02 -20.60
CA GLY A 186 -13.99 -1.45 -19.98
C GLY A 186 -13.22 -2.52 -19.21
N GLU A 187 -11.89 -2.47 -19.36
CA GLU A 187 -10.96 -3.29 -18.61
C GLU A 187 -10.16 -2.42 -17.66
N ASN A 188 -9.63 -1.29 -18.13
CA ASN A 188 -8.90 -0.35 -17.28
C ASN A 188 -9.32 1.10 -17.56
N ILE A 189 -9.67 1.83 -16.50
CA ILE A 189 -9.97 3.26 -16.55
C ILE A 189 -9.04 3.99 -15.58
N ASN A 190 -8.35 5.01 -16.08
CA ASN A 190 -7.57 5.93 -15.24
C ASN A 190 -8.18 7.33 -15.34
N PHE A 191 -8.46 7.93 -14.20
CA PHE A 191 -8.99 9.29 -14.13
C PHE A 191 -8.51 10.00 -12.88
N THR A 192 -8.56 11.33 -12.95
CA THR A 192 -8.19 12.22 -11.85
C THR A 192 -9.38 13.09 -11.48
N ILE A 193 -9.64 13.18 -10.19
CA ILE A 193 -10.63 14.06 -9.59
C ILE A 193 -9.88 15.20 -8.90
N VAL A 194 -10.28 16.43 -9.18
CA VAL A 194 -9.88 17.62 -8.41
C VAL A 194 -11.04 17.99 -7.51
N THR A 195 -10.77 18.12 -6.21
CA THR A 195 -11.78 18.44 -5.19
C THR A 195 -11.74 19.92 -4.82
N ASP A 196 -12.78 20.38 -4.12
CA ASP A 196 -12.89 21.73 -3.56
C ASP A 196 -12.13 21.90 -2.23
N ILE A 197 -11.59 20.80 -1.69
CA ILE A 197 -10.77 20.78 -0.49
C ILE A 197 -9.47 21.53 -0.76
N THR A 198 -9.34 22.70 -0.11
CA THR A 198 -8.22 23.62 -0.26
C THR A 198 -7.51 23.92 1.04
N ASN A 199 -6.23 24.31 0.95
CA ASN A 199 -5.43 24.85 2.06
C ASN A 199 -5.30 23.89 3.28
N VAL A 200 -5.24 22.59 3.02
CA VAL A 200 -5.00 21.54 4.02
C VAL A 200 -3.67 20.84 3.72
N THR A 201 -3.01 20.26 4.73
CA THR A 201 -1.85 19.37 4.51
C THR A 201 -2.29 17.94 4.25
N ILE A 202 -1.39 17.12 3.69
CA ILE A 202 -1.70 15.72 3.39
C ILE A 202 -1.93 14.92 4.67
N GLU A 203 -1.20 15.24 5.74
CA GLU A 203 -1.40 14.68 7.08
C GLU A 203 -2.76 15.05 7.65
N ALA A 204 -3.22 16.30 7.42
CA ALA A 204 -4.52 16.76 7.89
C ALA A 204 -5.69 16.17 7.08
N VAL A 205 -5.45 15.80 5.81
CA VAL A 205 -6.37 14.97 5.02
C VAL A 205 -6.40 13.56 5.61
N PHE A 206 -5.23 12.95 5.81
CA PHE A 206 -5.10 11.60 6.39
C PHE A 206 -5.75 11.51 7.77
N ASP A 207 -5.54 12.50 8.65
CA ASP A 207 -6.14 12.58 9.99
C ASP A 207 -7.67 12.46 9.95
N ARG A 208 -8.31 13.14 9.00
CA ARG A 208 -9.77 13.23 8.87
C ARG A 208 -10.42 12.04 8.16
N LEU A 209 -9.64 11.17 7.53
CA LEU A 209 -10.18 9.97 6.87
C LEU A 209 -10.79 9.01 7.91
N VAL A 210 -12.04 8.62 7.66
CA VAL A 210 -12.74 7.59 8.42
C VAL A 210 -12.93 6.37 7.54
N LEU A 211 -12.44 5.22 7.99
CA LEU A 211 -12.49 3.99 7.21
C LEU A 211 -13.88 3.38 7.18
N THR A 212 -14.18 2.66 6.10
CA THR A 212 -15.43 1.93 5.86
C THR A 212 -15.13 0.51 5.41
N SER A 213 -16.15 -0.36 5.32
CA SER A 213 -16.00 -1.74 4.82
C SER A 213 -15.42 -1.79 3.39
N GLU A 214 -15.75 -0.80 2.58
CA GLU A 214 -15.29 -0.65 1.19
C GLU A 214 -13.83 -0.20 1.13
N CYS A 215 -13.42 0.59 2.13
CA CYS A 215 -12.09 1.17 2.28
C CYS A 215 -11.51 0.83 3.66
N PRO A 216 -11.10 -0.42 3.88
CA PRO A 216 -10.71 -0.89 5.20
C PRO A 216 -9.26 -0.55 5.55
N PHE A 217 -8.49 0.01 4.62
CA PHE A 217 -7.05 0.24 4.80
C PHE A 217 -6.56 1.49 4.05
N VAL A 218 -5.81 2.33 4.76
CA VAL A 218 -5.22 3.58 4.22
C VAL A 218 -3.81 3.77 4.79
N ARG A 219 -2.90 4.31 3.97
CA ARG A 219 -1.50 4.54 4.31
C ARG A 219 -1.04 5.96 3.97
N LEU A 220 -0.23 6.56 4.84
CA LEU A 220 0.56 7.77 4.58
C LEU A 220 1.99 7.57 5.08
N GLY A 221 2.95 7.38 4.17
CA GLY A 221 4.35 7.12 4.53
C GLY A 221 4.50 5.90 5.45
N LYS A 222 4.84 6.14 6.73
CA LYS A 222 4.96 5.14 7.80
C LYS A 222 3.70 4.95 8.66
N TYR A 223 2.66 5.77 8.46
CA TYR A 223 1.42 5.72 9.23
C TYR A 223 0.34 4.93 8.48
N TYR A 224 -0.42 4.12 9.22
CA TYR A 224 -1.43 3.22 8.68
C TYR A 224 -2.73 3.34 9.47
N LYS A 225 -3.85 3.46 8.76
CA LYS A 225 -5.21 3.31 9.31
C LYS A 225 -5.77 1.97 8.86
N ILE A 226 -6.35 1.23 9.79
CA ILE A 226 -6.95 -0.09 9.55
C ILE A 226 -8.34 -0.13 10.18
N LEU A 227 -9.36 -0.55 9.45
CA LEU A 227 -10.70 -0.76 9.99
C LEU A 227 -10.66 -1.90 11.00
N LYS A 228 -11.27 -1.70 12.17
CA LYS A 228 -11.41 -2.77 13.17
C LYS A 228 -12.23 -3.91 12.58
N ASP A 229 -11.89 -5.13 12.95
CA ASP A 229 -12.57 -6.36 12.52
C ASP A 229 -12.44 -6.69 11.02
N PHE A 230 -11.61 -5.95 10.25
CA PHE A 230 -11.30 -6.29 8.87
C PHE A 230 -10.14 -7.30 8.75
N GLU A 231 -10.37 -8.39 8.02
CA GLU A 231 -9.35 -9.40 7.73
C GLU A 231 -8.39 -8.95 6.61
N LEU A 232 -7.24 -8.39 7.01
CA LEU A 232 -6.21 -7.88 6.09
C LEU A 232 -5.60 -8.93 5.15
N LYS A 233 -5.64 -10.22 5.48
CA LYS A 233 -5.13 -11.31 4.62
C LYS A 233 -5.91 -11.48 3.32
N SER A 234 -7.15 -11.00 3.27
CA SER A 234 -7.97 -11.01 2.06
C SER A 234 -7.45 -10.03 0.98
N LEU A 235 -6.52 -9.14 1.33
CA LEU A 235 -5.97 -8.18 0.38
C LEU A 235 -4.94 -8.85 -0.56
N PRO A 236 -5.12 -8.78 -1.89
CA PRO A 236 -4.31 -9.53 -2.86
C PRO A 236 -2.83 -9.11 -2.95
N PHE A 237 -2.42 -8.06 -2.23
CA PHE A 237 -1.07 -7.49 -2.23
C PHE A 237 -0.37 -7.58 -0.86
N PHE A 238 -0.88 -8.41 0.06
CA PHE A 238 -0.23 -8.67 1.35
C PHE A 238 1.25 -9.10 1.18
N GLU A 239 1.56 -9.90 0.15
CA GLU A 239 2.95 -10.27 -0.20
C GLU A 239 3.79 -9.08 -0.68
N ASP A 240 3.17 -8.07 -1.30
CA ASP A 240 3.85 -6.85 -1.74
C ASP A 240 4.14 -5.90 -0.58
N LEU A 241 3.32 -5.87 0.47
CA LEU A 241 3.61 -5.13 1.71
C LEU A 241 4.89 -5.66 2.37
N HIS A 242 5.05 -6.99 2.36
CA HIS A 242 6.26 -7.69 2.83
C HIS A 242 7.51 -7.32 2.03
N LYS A 243 7.40 -7.13 0.71
CA LYS A 243 8.50 -6.70 -0.17
C LYS A 243 8.72 -5.18 -0.15
N ALA A 244 7.66 -4.40 0.07
CA ALA A 244 7.71 -2.94 0.08
C ALA A 244 8.53 -2.42 1.26
N GLU A 245 8.45 -3.03 2.45
CA GLU A 245 9.32 -2.65 3.58
C GLU A 245 10.82 -2.88 3.29
N GLU A 246 11.15 -3.91 2.51
CA GLU A 246 12.53 -4.19 2.08
C GLU A 246 13.01 -3.19 1.01
N ILE A 247 12.10 -2.71 0.15
CA ILE A 247 12.37 -1.73 -0.90
C ILE A 247 12.32 -0.27 -0.38
N LEU A 248 11.58 -0.01 0.71
CA LEU A 248 11.36 1.33 1.30
C LEU A 248 12.61 1.94 1.92
N LYS A 249 13.66 1.16 2.18
CA LYS A 249 15.00 1.68 2.48
C LYS A 249 15.65 2.43 1.31
N SER A 250 15.09 2.37 0.09
CA SER A 250 15.71 2.96 -1.12
C SER A 250 14.93 4.13 -1.76
N THR A 251 13.71 4.43 -1.31
CA THR A 251 12.79 5.37 -1.98
C THR A 251 11.98 6.23 -1.00
N GLU A 252 12.64 6.82 0.00
CA GLU A 252 11.96 7.65 1.02
C GLU A 252 11.39 8.97 0.47
N SER A 253 11.88 9.49 -0.67
CA SER A 253 11.53 10.85 -1.10
C SER A 253 10.24 10.98 -1.93
N ILE A 254 9.64 9.89 -2.42
CA ILE A 254 8.48 9.95 -3.34
C ILE A 254 7.14 9.61 -2.64
N LEU A 255 7.19 8.90 -1.50
CA LEU A 255 5.99 8.36 -0.82
C LEU A 255 5.54 9.14 0.42
N GLN A 256 6.26 10.19 0.83
CA GLN A 256 5.89 10.99 2.02
C GLN A 256 4.74 11.98 1.77
N GLU A 257 4.47 12.35 0.51
CA GLU A 257 3.50 13.40 0.15
C GLU A 257 2.17 12.86 -0.41
N THR A 258 1.93 11.55 -0.34
CA THR A 258 0.74 10.91 -0.92
C THR A 258 0.07 9.96 0.05
N ILE A 259 -1.27 9.98 0.10
CA ILE A 259 -2.05 8.96 0.80
C ILE A 259 -2.41 7.86 -0.19
N GLU A 260 -2.10 6.62 0.16
CA GLU A 260 -2.52 5.43 -0.57
C GLU A 260 -3.79 4.88 0.09
N ILE A 261 -4.87 4.84 -0.67
CA ILE A 261 -6.17 4.31 -0.25
C ILE A 261 -6.41 3.00 -0.97
N PHE A 262 -6.86 1.99 -0.23
CA PHE A 262 -7.16 0.67 -0.76
C PHE A 262 -8.66 0.44 -0.73
N LEU A 263 -9.27 0.56 -1.90
CA LEU A 263 -10.70 0.53 -2.08
C LEU A 263 -11.05 -0.69 -2.95
N PHE A 264 -11.81 -1.65 -2.40
CA PHE A 264 -12.25 -2.85 -3.12
C PHE A 264 -11.13 -3.57 -3.93
N HIS A 265 -9.95 -3.73 -3.34
CA HIS A 265 -8.74 -4.29 -3.98
C HIS A 265 -8.03 -3.40 -5.03
N GLU A 266 -8.52 -2.19 -5.30
CA GLU A 266 -7.85 -1.20 -6.14
C GLU A 266 -7.04 -0.18 -5.31
N ARG A 267 -6.05 0.45 -5.95
CA ARG A 267 -5.20 1.49 -5.32
C ARG A 267 -5.58 2.88 -5.82
N ILE A 268 -5.89 3.76 -4.88
CA ILE A 268 -6.22 5.16 -5.11
C ILE A 268 -5.15 6.02 -4.45
N TYR A 269 -4.70 7.06 -5.13
CA TYR A 269 -3.66 7.96 -4.63
C TYR A 269 -4.21 9.36 -4.44
N LEU A 270 -4.04 9.92 -3.24
CA LEU A 270 -4.40 11.29 -2.91
C LEU A 270 -3.13 12.11 -2.77
N LYS A 271 -3.12 13.30 -3.35
CA LYS A 271 -2.01 14.26 -3.27
C LYS A 271 -2.54 15.68 -3.26
N ILE A 272 -1.81 16.60 -2.65
CA ILE A 272 -2.09 18.04 -2.78
C ILE A 272 -1.23 18.62 -3.91
N GLU A 273 -1.85 19.25 -4.90
CA GLU A 273 -1.17 20.04 -5.92
C GLU A 273 -1.90 21.38 -6.11
N ASN A 274 -1.16 22.48 -6.20
CA ASN A 274 -1.73 23.84 -6.31
C ASN A 274 -2.77 24.17 -5.22
N ASN A 275 -2.52 23.77 -3.98
CA ASN A 275 -3.43 23.88 -2.82
C ASN A 275 -4.75 23.10 -2.92
N ASN A 276 -4.99 22.32 -3.96
CA ASN A 276 -6.18 21.47 -4.09
C ASN A 276 -5.83 20.00 -3.79
N LEU A 277 -6.74 19.27 -3.16
CA LEU A 277 -6.63 17.82 -3.07
C LEU A 277 -7.02 17.18 -4.41
N ILE A 278 -6.08 16.42 -4.96
CA ILE A 278 -6.18 15.67 -6.20
C ILE A 278 -6.21 14.17 -5.90
N ILE A 279 -7.18 13.48 -6.48
CA ILE A 279 -7.39 12.04 -6.31
C ILE A 279 -7.15 11.36 -7.66
N ARG A 280 -6.13 10.53 -7.74
CA ARG A 280 -5.80 9.73 -8.93
C ARG A 280 -6.29 8.31 -8.72
N ILE A 281 -7.16 7.88 -9.63
CA ILE A 281 -7.85 6.59 -9.54
C ILE A 281 -7.49 5.77 -10.77
N LYS A 282 -7.18 4.49 -10.54
CA LYS A 282 -7.01 3.46 -11.55
C LYS A 282 -7.92 2.30 -11.18
N ILE A 283 -8.82 1.94 -12.09
CA ILE A 283 -9.82 0.88 -11.87
C ILE A 283 -9.60 -0.22 -12.89
N ASN A 284 -9.70 -1.48 -12.45
CA ASN A 284 -9.96 -2.62 -13.32
C ASN A 284 -11.43 -3.07 -13.23
N GLU A 285 -12.26 -2.67 -14.19
CA GLU A 285 -13.72 -2.96 -14.15
C GLU A 285 -14.03 -4.46 -14.19
N ARG A 286 -13.17 -5.29 -14.82
CA ARG A 286 -13.38 -6.75 -14.92
C ARG A 286 -13.12 -7.49 -13.62
N ALA A 287 -12.23 -6.98 -12.78
CA ALA A 287 -11.82 -7.65 -11.55
C ALA A 287 -12.79 -7.40 -10.39
N ALA A 288 -13.49 -6.25 -10.39
CA ALA A 288 -14.17 -5.75 -9.20
C ALA A 288 -15.69 -5.57 -9.32
N ASN A 289 -16.31 -5.69 -10.51
CA ASN A 289 -17.72 -5.34 -10.74
C ASN A 289 -18.09 -3.91 -10.24
N LEU A 290 -17.10 -3.01 -10.20
CA LEU A 290 -17.29 -1.65 -9.69
C LEU A 290 -17.46 -0.67 -10.84
N THR A 291 -18.46 0.17 -10.73
CA THR A 291 -18.61 1.33 -11.60
C THR A 291 -17.80 2.50 -11.05
N LYS A 292 -17.37 3.38 -11.96
CA LYS A 292 -16.75 4.67 -11.64
C LYS A 292 -17.54 5.46 -10.58
N ASP A 293 -18.87 5.53 -10.71
CA ASP A 293 -19.74 6.21 -9.76
C ASP A 293 -19.74 5.56 -8.37
N GLY A 294 -19.72 4.22 -8.31
CA GLY A 294 -19.64 3.49 -7.04
C GLY A 294 -18.35 3.81 -6.27
N ILE A 295 -17.23 3.95 -6.98
CA ILE A 295 -15.94 4.34 -6.38
C ILE A 295 -15.98 5.78 -5.88
N ILE A 296 -16.53 6.71 -6.66
CA ILE A 296 -16.66 8.11 -6.24
C ILE A 296 -17.50 8.22 -4.96
N GLN A 297 -18.60 7.46 -4.87
CA GLN A 297 -19.42 7.43 -3.65
C GLN A 297 -18.67 6.85 -2.46
N ALA A 298 -17.92 5.77 -2.65
CA ALA A 298 -17.12 5.19 -1.57
C ALA A 298 -16.02 6.15 -1.08
N ILE A 299 -15.38 6.92 -1.98
CA ILE A 299 -14.42 7.97 -1.60
C ILE A 299 -15.09 9.07 -0.78
N LYS A 300 -16.28 9.52 -1.18
CA LYS A 300 -17.05 10.54 -0.45
C LYS A 300 -17.31 10.13 1.00
N LEU A 301 -17.61 8.86 1.24
CA LEU A 301 -17.86 8.32 2.58
C LEU A 301 -16.62 8.40 3.51
N LEU A 302 -15.42 8.50 2.96
CA LEU A 302 -14.20 8.64 3.76
C LEU A 302 -14.03 10.02 4.39
N PHE A 303 -14.81 11.02 3.97
CA PHE A 303 -14.71 12.41 4.41
C PHE A 303 -15.96 12.89 5.19
N PRO A 304 -16.35 12.23 6.30
CA PRO A 304 -17.58 12.62 7.01
C PRO A 304 -17.51 14.00 7.68
N THR A 305 -16.29 14.48 7.99
CA THR A 305 -16.06 15.74 8.72
C THR A 305 -15.59 16.88 7.82
N MET A 306 -15.53 16.68 6.50
CA MET A 306 -15.03 17.66 5.54
C MET A 306 -15.98 17.71 4.34
N PRO A 307 -16.54 18.88 3.99
CA PRO A 307 -17.31 19.00 2.76
C PRO A 307 -16.44 18.58 1.58
N PHE A 308 -16.97 17.68 0.76
CA PHE A 308 -16.28 17.08 -0.37
C PHE A 308 -17.16 17.26 -1.60
N ASP A 309 -16.71 18.12 -2.51
CA ASP A 309 -17.29 18.28 -3.83
C ASP A 309 -16.22 18.16 -4.92
N ILE A 310 -16.65 17.68 -6.09
CA ILE A 310 -15.79 17.50 -7.25
C ILE A 310 -15.82 18.78 -8.07
N VAL A 311 -14.66 19.46 -8.14
CA VAL A 311 -14.48 20.67 -8.97
C VAL A 311 -14.33 20.30 -10.44
N SER A 312 -13.55 19.26 -10.73
CA SER A 312 -13.38 18.75 -12.08
C SER A 312 -12.97 17.29 -12.09
N GLU A 313 -13.29 16.63 -13.21
CA GLU A 313 -12.90 15.26 -13.48
C GLU A 313 -12.22 15.18 -14.84
N THR A 314 -11.10 14.45 -14.89
CA THR A 314 -10.34 14.24 -16.13
C THR A 314 -9.99 12.77 -16.31
N GLU A 315 -10.53 12.16 -17.36
CA GLU A 315 -10.12 10.83 -17.81
C GLU A 315 -8.78 10.93 -18.58
N HIS A 316 -7.87 10.02 -18.25
CA HIS A 316 -6.54 9.96 -18.86
C HIS A 316 -6.36 8.74 -19.75
N LEU A 317 -7.08 7.66 -19.47
CA LEU A 317 -6.96 6.41 -20.20
C LEU A 317 -8.22 5.55 -20.03
N ALA A 318 -8.75 5.05 -21.14
CA ALA A 318 -9.75 3.99 -21.17
C ALA A 318 -9.25 2.87 -22.09
N VAL A 319 -9.20 1.64 -21.57
CA VAL A 319 -8.82 0.43 -22.29
C VAL A 319 -9.90 -0.62 -22.10
N GLY A 320 -10.28 -1.30 -23.18
CA GLY A 320 -11.26 -2.38 -23.11
C GLY A 320 -11.45 -3.09 -24.44
N ASP A 321 -12.42 -4.00 -24.47
CA ASP A 321 -12.74 -4.80 -25.64
C ASP A 321 -14.11 -4.39 -26.22
N TYR A 322 -14.20 -4.44 -27.54
CA TYR A 322 -15.40 -4.19 -28.31
C TYR A 322 -15.61 -5.34 -29.30
N LEU A 323 -16.73 -6.06 -29.16
CA LEU A 323 -17.00 -7.29 -29.91
C LEU A 323 -18.10 -7.06 -30.95
N ILE A 324 -17.87 -7.58 -32.15
CA ILE A 324 -18.85 -7.54 -33.25
C ILE A 324 -19.17 -8.98 -33.67
N PRO A 325 -20.32 -9.54 -33.24
CA PRO A 325 -20.69 -10.92 -33.54
C PRO A 325 -21.02 -11.11 -35.03
N GLN A 326 -20.77 -12.32 -35.54
CA GLN A 326 -21.14 -12.75 -36.90
C GLN A 326 -20.55 -11.87 -38.03
N GLN A 327 -19.51 -11.11 -37.74
CA GLN A 327 -18.85 -10.22 -38.69
C GLN A 327 -17.52 -10.81 -39.14
N THR A 328 -17.32 -10.90 -40.46
CA THR A 328 -16.05 -11.26 -41.08
C THR A 328 -15.24 -10.02 -41.44
N LEU A 329 -13.93 -10.07 -41.24
CA LEU A 329 -13.01 -9.03 -41.69
C LEU A 329 -11.81 -9.68 -42.39
N ILE A 330 -11.58 -9.31 -43.65
CA ILE A 330 -10.39 -9.71 -44.41
C ILE A 330 -9.41 -8.56 -44.28
N PRO A 331 -8.24 -8.75 -43.62
CA PRO A 331 -7.30 -7.67 -43.36
C PRO A 331 -6.89 -6.88 -44.60
N GLU A 332 -6.66 -7.56 -45.72
CA GLU A 332 -6.22 -6.93 -46.97
C GLU A 332 -7.30 -6.03 -47.58
N ILE A 333 -8.57 -6.45 -47.52
CA ILE A 333 -9.70 -5.64 -47.99
C ILE A 333 -9.92 -4.45 -47.06
N PHE A 334 -9.84 -4.68 -45.75
CA PHE A 334 -9.98 -3.60 -44.77
C PHE A 334 -8.88 -2.54 -44.95
N SER A 335 -7.63 -2.96 -45.11
CA SER A 335 -6.51 -2.06 -45.40
C SER A 335 -6.71 -1.30 -46.71
N HIS A 336 -7.20 -1.96 -47.76
CA HIS A 336 -7.53 -1.28 -49.02
C HIS A 336 -8.53 -0.14 -48.80
N LEU A 337 -9.61 -0.40 -48.06
CA LEU A 337 -10.62 0.63 -47.76
C LEU A 337 -10.03 1.75 -46.91
N VAL A 338 -9.23 1.44 -45.90
CA VAL A 338 -8.57 2.46 -45.07
C VAL A 338 -7.64 3.36 -45.87
N MET A 339 -6.99 2.85 -46.91
CA MET A 339 -6.10 3.66 -47.75
C MET A 339 -6.83 4.40 -48.88
N ASN A 340 -7.85 3.80 -49.49
CA ASN A 340 -8.41 4.26 -50.76
C ASN A 340 -9.84 4.77 -50.68
N THR A 341 -10.58 4.46 -49.62
CA THR A 341 -11.97 4.90 -49.46
C THR A 341 -12.04 6.08 -48.50
N ARG A 342 -12.53 7.23 -49.00
CA ARG A 342 -12.61 8.49 -48.25
C ARG A 342 -13.25 8.38 -46.86
N HIS A 343 -14.25 7.51 -46.73
CA HIS A 343 -14.96 7.28 -45.47
C HIS A 343 -14.04 6.73 -44.37
N PHE A 344 -13.04 5.92 -44.74
CA PHE A 344 -12.06 5.36 -43.83
C PHE A 344 -10.80 6.23 -43.74
N SER A 345 -10.20 6.61 -44.87
CA SER A 345 -8.89 7.31 -44.91
C SER A 345 -8.89 8.68 -44.25
N LYS A 346 -10.07 9.28 -44.07
CA LYS A 346 -10.24 10.58 -43.38
C LYS A 346 -10.03 10.50 -41.86
N TYR A 347 -10.38 9.37 -41.24
CA TYR A 347 -10.34 9.22 -39.78
C TYR A 347 -9.51 8.04 -39.30
N MET A 348 -9.25 7.07 -40.17
CA MET A 348 -8.50 5.86 -39.85
C MET A 348 -7.20 5.81 -40.61
N TYR A 349 -6.17 5.29 -39.96
CA TYR A 349 -4.89 4.98 -40.61
C TYR A 349 -4.26 3.74 -39.97
N ILE A 350 -3.52 2.98 -40.76
CA ILE A 350 -2.89 1.72 -40.34
C ILE A 350 -1.41 1.95 -40.13
N ASP A 351 -0.88 1.38 -39.05
CA ASP A 351 0.55 1.42 -38.76
C ASP A 351 1.26 0.18 -39.31
N GLU A 352 1.78 0.31 -40.52
CA GLU A 352 2.49 -0.78 -41.21
C GLU A 352 3.86 -1.11 -40.58
N SER A 353 4.40 -0.25 -39.70
CA SER A 353 5.67 -0.54 -39.01
C SER A 353 5.59 -1.79 -38.13
N SER A 354 4.38 -2.10 -37.65
CA SER A 354 4.08 -3.28 -36.85
C SER A 354 4.06 -4.60 -37.64
N LEU A 355 3.78 -4.54 -38.95
CA LEU A 355 3.78 -5.69 -39.86
C LEU A 355 5.19 -6.15 -40.26
N ALA A 356 6.17 -5.24 -40.19
CA ALA A 356 7.55 -5.52 -40.58
C ALA A 356 8.33 -6.38 -39.58
N THR A 357 7.86 -6.55 -38.34
CA THR A 357 8.69 -7.08 -37.25
C THR A 357 8.16 -8.32 -36.52
N LYS A 358 6.86 -8.67 -36.59
CA LYS A 358 6.31 -9.89 -35.96
C LYS A 358 5.05 -10.42 -36.68
N THR A 359 4.91 -11.74 -36.73
CA THR A 359 3.69 -12.49 -37.11
C THR A 359 2.55 -12.29 -36.09
N LYS A 360 2.05 -11.05 -35.95
CA LYS A 360 0.86 -10.77 -35.13
C LYS A 360 -0.39 -10.91 -36.01
N GLU A 361 -1.39 -11.65 -35.53
CA GLU A 361 -2.65 -11.94 -36.26
C GLU A 361 -3.62 -10.74 -36.35
N GLY A 362 -3.33 -9.61 -35.69
CA GLY A 362 -4.22 -8.45 -35.61
C GLY A 362 -3.76 -7.24 -36.43
N ILE A 363 -4.72 -6.45 -36.90
CA ILE A 363 -4.50 -5.19 -37.63
C ILE A 363 -4.39 -4.05 -36.62
N TYR A 364 -3.23 -3.40 -36.55
CA TYR A 364 -3.02 -2.24 -35.70
C TYR A 364 -3.46 -0.97 -36.43
N THR A 365 -4.51 -0.33 -35.93
CA THR A 365 -5.16 0.79 -36.60
C THR A 365 -5.36 1.92 -35.61
N PHE A 366 -5.34 3.14 -36.10
CA PHE A 366 -5.63 4.32 -35.32
C PHE A 366 -6.86 5.02 -35.88
N TYR A 367 -7.66 5.59 -34.99
CA TYR A 367 -8.80 6.43 -35.30
C TYR A 367 -8.62 7.80 -34.65
N THR A 368 -8.93 8.87 -35.37
CA THR A 368 -8.95 10.22 -34.82
C THR A 368 -10.41 10.62 -34.54
N ALA A 369 -10.75 10.78 -33.26
CA ALA A 369 -12.10 11.17 -32.83
C ALA A 369 -12.49 12.53 -33.41
N ARG A 370 -13.71 12.67 -33.93
CA ARG A 370 -14.15 13.88 -34.64
C ARG A 370 -14.47 15.02 -33.69
N SER A 371 -14.99 14.70 -32.49
CA SER A 371 -15.35 15.71 -31.49
C SER A 371 -14.13 16.28 -30.77
N THR A 372 -13.22 15.40 -30.32
CA THR A 372 -12.07 15.78 -29.47
C THR A 372 -10.76 15.96 -30.24
N GLY A 373 -10.62 15.33 -31.40
CA GLY A 373 -9.34 15.20 -32.11
C GLY A 373 -8.37 14.23 -31.42
N ASP A 374 -8.82 13.50 -30.39
CA ASP A 374 -8.00 12.53 -29.68
C ASP A 374 -7.72 11.30 -30.54
N LYS A 375 -6.52 10.74 -30.36
CA LYS A 375 -6.08 9.51 -31.04
C LYS A 375 -6.55 8.28 -30.27
N VAL A 376 -7.34 7.45 -30.92
CA VAL A 376 -7.79 6.14 -30.46
C VAL A 376 -6.94 5.06 -31.13
N SER A 377 -6.36 4.15 -30.35
CA SER A 377 -5.58 3.02 -30.85
C SER A 377 -6.41 1.75 -30.81
N LEU A 378 -6.35 0.96 -31.87
CA LEU A 378 -7.23 -0.18 -32.13
C LEU A 378 -6.40 -1.38 -32.56
N VAL A 379 -6.74 -2.56 -32.03
CA VAL A 379 -6.23 -3.84 -32.53
C VAL A 379 -7.41 -4.69 -32.98
N LEU A 380 -7.59 -4.80 -34.29
CA LEU A 380 -8.67 -5.60 -34.88
C LEU A 380 -8.18 -7.03 -35.10
N THR A 381 -8.81 -8.00 -34.44
CA THR A 381 -8.45 -9.41 -34.56
C THR A 381 -9.67 -10.20 -35.08
N PRO A 382 -9.68 -10.62 -36.35
CA PRO A 382 -10.72 -11.53 -36.85
C PRO A 382 -10.55 -12.90 -36.19
N ARG A 383 -11.64 -13.47 -35.69
CA ARG A 383 -11.64 -14.76 -34.99
C ARG A 383 -12.83 -15.60 -35.40
N THR A 384 -12.73 -16.89 -35.12
CA THR A 384 -13.84 -17.85 -35.24
C THR A 384 -14.14 -18.38 -33.85
N VAL A 385 -15.42 -18.47 -33.48
CA VAL A 385 -15.87 -19.00 -32.20
C VAL A 385 -15.38 -20.44 -32.04
N GLN A 386 -14.52 -20.67 -31.04
CA GLN A 386 -14.00 -21.98 -30.66
C GLN A 386 -14.48 -22.40 -29.26
N LEU A 387 -14.38 -23.70 -28.97
CA LEU A 387 -14.75 -24.28 -27.68
C LEU A 387 -14.01 -23.66 -26.47
N TYR A 388 -12.84 -23.06 -26.70
CA TYR A 388 -11.93 -22.56 -25.68
C TYR A 388 -11.67 -21.04 -25.77
N ASP A 389 -12.55 -20.27 -26.42
CA ASP A 389 -12.30 -18.83 -26.58
C ASP A 389 -12.68 -18.03 -25.32
N ASN A 390 -11.66 -17.60 -24.57
CA ASN A 390 -11.83 -16.83 -23.33
C ASN A 390 -12.52 -15.47 -23.53
N VAL A 391 -12.50 -14.90 -24.74
CA VAL A 391 -13.03 -13.56 -25.02
C VAL A 391 -14.57 -13.54 -25.02
N ILE A 392 -15.20 -14.67 -25.34
CA ILE A 392 -16.67 -14.81 -25.41
C ILE A 392 -17.26 -15.51 -24.17
N ARG A 393 -16.43 -15.77 -23.14
CA ARG A 393 -16.88 -16.40 -21.88
C ARG A 393 -17.97 -15.54 -21.24
N GLY A 394 -19.10 -16.14 -20.88
CA GLY A 394 -20.25 -15.44 -20.27
C GLY A 394 -21.13 -14.62 -21.23
N LYS A 395 -20.86 -14.64 -22.54
CA LYS A 395 -21.71 -13.96 -23.55
C LYS A 395 -22.84 -14.85 -24.06
N ASP A 396 -23.87 -14.24 -24.64
CA ASP A 396 -25.01 -14.96 -25.20
C ASP A 396 -24.56 -15.88 -26.35
N LYS A 397 -24.69 -17.18 -26.14
CA LYS A 397 -24.34 -18.23 -27.12
C LYS A 397 -25.15 -18.13 -28.41
N ARG A 398 -26.31 -17.46 -28.40
CA ARG A 398 -27.11 -17.21 -29.62
C ARG A 398 -26.47 -16.17 -30.54
N GLN A 399 -25.72 -15.22 -29.97
CA GLN A 399 -25.01 -14.20 -30.74
C GLN A 399 -23.66 -14.72 -31.25
N PHE A 400 -23.04 -15.67 -30.54
CA PHE A 400 -21.77 -16.33 -30.88
C PHE A 400 -21.92 -17.86 -31.04
N PRO A 401 -22.61 -18.35 -32.10
CA PRO A 401 -22.71 -19.79 -32.34
C PRO A 401 -21.33 -20.41 -32.67
N MET A 402 -21.10 -21.67 -32.30
CA MET A 402 -19.84 -22.38 -32.61
C MET A 402 -19.49 -22.32 -34.09
N GLY A 403 -18.22 -22.04 -34.41
CA GLY A 403 -17.76 -21.92 -35.79
C GLY A 403 -18.17 -20.61 -36.50
N SER A 404 -18.91 -19.71 -35.85
CA SER A 404 -19.25 -18.41 -36.43
C SER A 404 -18.08 -17.43 -36.35
N PRO A 405 -17.92 -16.53 -37.33
CA PRO A 405 -16.89 -15.50 -37.30
C PRO A 405 -17.28 -14.35 -36.38
N TYR A 406 -16.30 -13.68 -35.79
CA TYR A 406 -16.50 -12.41 -35.08
C TYR A 406 -15.22 -11.56 -35.11
N ILE A 407 -15.37 -10.26 -34.88
CA ILE A 407 -14.21 -9.36 -34.72
C ILE A 407 -14.05 -9.03 -33.24
N ASN A 408 -12.86 -9.26 -32.70
CA ASN A 408 -12.43 -8.69 -31.43
C ASN A 408 -11.65 -7.40 -31.67
N ILE A 409 -12.09 -6.29 -31.08
CA ILE A 409 -11.46 -4.98 -31.22
C ILE A 409 -11.00 -4.53 -29.85
N ARG A 410 -9.68 -4.59 -29.62
CA ARG A 410 -9.11 -4.00 -28.41
C ARG A 410 -8.88 -2.53 -28.62
N ILE A 411 -9.51 -1.69 -27.79
CA ILE A 411 -9.53 -0.23 -27.93
C ILE A 411 -8.74 0.39 -26.78
N LYS A 412 -7.92 1.39 -27.10
CA LYS A 412 -7.23 2.26 -26.16
C LYS A 412 -7.45 3.71 -26.55
N ALA A 413 -8.10 4.49 -25.68
CA ALA A 413 -8.37 5.91 -25.88
C ALA A 413 -8.03 6.73 -24.63
N LYS A 414 -8.07 8.05 -24.75
CA LYS A 414 -7.87 8.98 -23.63
C LYS A 414 -9.10 9.06 -22.72
N ASN A 415 -10.30 8.97 -23.28
CA ASN A 415 -11.59 9.05 -22.59
C ASN A 415 -12.60 8.07 -23.23
N ILE A 416 -13.66 7.73 -22.49
CA ILE A 416 -14.73 6.86 -22.95
C ILE A 416 -15.53 7.49 -24.10
N GLU A 417 -15.69 8.82 -24.09
CA GLU A 417 -16.41 9.55 -25.15
C GLU A 417 -15.85 9.25 -26.54
N SER A 418 -14.52 9.27 -26.70
CA SER A 418 -13.84 8.94 -27.95
C SER A 418 -14.06 7.49 -28.37
N ILE A 419 -14.23 6.57 -27.42
CA ILE A 419 -14.54 5.15 -27.69
C ILE A 419 -15.97 5.00 -28.20
N LEU A 420 -16.94 5.65 -27.54
CA LEU A 420 -18.34 5.61 -27.96
C LEU A 420 -18.54 6.25 -29.34
N GLU A 421 -17.81 7.34 -29.62
CA GLU A 421 -17.78 7.94 -30.95
C GLU A 421 -17.23 6.97 -32.00
N PHE A 422 -16.10 6.31 -31.67
CA PHE A 422 -15.53 5.28 -32.53
C PHE A 422 -16.49 4.12 -32.78
N GLN A 423 -17.21 3.61 -31.76
CA GLN A 423 -18.17 2.51 -31.95
C GLN A 423 -19.26 2.88 -32.96
N LYS A 424 -19.82 4.10 -32.83
CA LYS A 424 -20.84 4.64 -33.76
C LYS A 424 -20.30 4.82 -35.17
N TYR A 425 -19.07 5.30 -35.31
CA TYR A 425 -18.42 5.45 -36.61
C TYR A 425 -18.11 4.08 -37.24
N PHE A 426 -17.47 3.20 -36.48
CA PHE A 426 -16.95 1.93 -36.97
C PHE A 426 -18.06 0.95 -37.37
N CYS A 427 -19.20 0.94 -36.67
CA CYS A 427 -20.33 0.11 -37.09
C CYS A 427 -20.91 0.53 -38.45
N ARG A 428 -20.89 1.83 -38.78
CA ARG A 428 -21.30 2.34 -40.10
C ARG A 428 -20.24 2.07 -41.15
N ALA A 429 -18.96 2.22 -40.78
CA ALA A 429 -17.84 1.87 -41.65
C ALA A 429 -17.89 0.38 -42.05
N LEU A 430 -18.28 -0.51 -41.14
CA LEU A 430 -18.46 -1.93 -41.46
C LEU A 430 -19.65 -2.21 -42.40
N SER A 431 -20.71 -1.39 -42.38
CA SER A 431 -21.76 -1.47 -43.40
C SER A 431 -21.21 -1.16 -44.80
N ILE A 432 -20.33 -0.16 -44.92
CA ILE A 432 -19.64 0.15 -46.18
C ILE A 432 -18.72 -1.02 -46.57
N TYR A 433 -17.95 -1.55 -45.62
CA TYR A 433 -17.10 -2.72 -45.85
C TYR A 433 -17.90 -3.90 -46.39
N ASN A 434 -19.05 -4.23 -45.79
CA ASN A 434 -19.89 -5.35 -46.22
C ASN A 434 -20.43 -5.16 -47.65
N ASN A 435 -20.70 -3.92 -48.06
CA ASN A 435 -21.15 -3.58 -49.41
C ASN A 435 -20.01 -3.60 -50.45
N GLU A 436 -18.83 -3.11 -50.11
CA GLU A 436 -17.69 -2.97 -51.05
C GLU A 436 -16.82 -4.23 -51.14
N SER A 437 -16.74 -5.01 -50.07
CA SER A 437 -15.87 -6.18 -49.96
C SER A 437 -16.08 -7.21 -51.08
N PRO A 438 -17.31 -7.63 -51.47
CA PRO A 438 -17.50 -8.59 -52.57
C PRO A 438 -16.90 -8.11 -53.90
N THR A 439 -17.04 -6.81 -54.19
CA THR A 439 -16.53 -6.19 -55.42
C THR A 439 -15.00 -6.15 -55.42
N LEU A 440 -14.39 -5.80 -54.29
CA LEU A 440 -12.94 -5.77 -54.14
C LEU A 440 -12.32 -7.17 -54.18
N ILE A 441 -12.96 -8.16 -53.54
CA ILE A 441 -12.54 -9.56 -53.63
C ILE A 441 -12.59 -10.02 -55.10
N ALA A 442 -13.67 -9.72 -55.82
CA ALA A 442 -13.79 -10.06 -57.24
C ALA A 442 -12.73 -9.35 -58.09
N PHE A 443 -12.40 -8.10 -57.77
CA PHE A 443 -11.33 -7.35 -58.43
C PHE A 443 -9.96 -8.01 -58.22
N TYR A 444 -9.56 -8.29 -56.97
CA TYR A 444 -8.27 -8.90 -56.66
C TYR A 444 -8.15 -10.34 -57.13
N LYS A 445 -9.25 -11.12 -57.13
CA LYS A 445 -9.27 -12.48 -57.68
C LYS A 445 -8.88 -12.56 -59.16
N LYS A 446 -9.05 -11.48 -59.94
CA LYS A 446 -8.59 -11.41 -61.34
C LYS A 446 -7.07 -11.51 -61.46
N PHE A 447 -6.35 -11.04 -60.44
CA PHE A 447 -4.88 -10.98 -60.43
C PHE A 447 -4.28 -12.08 -59.55
N ILE A 448 -4.97 -12.46 -58.49
CA ILE A 448 -4.56 -13.48 -57.52
C ILE A 448 -5.73 -14.47 -57.38
N PRO A 449 -5.78 -15.56 -58.17
CA PRO A 449 -6.91 -16.50 -58.17
C PRO A 449 -7.24 -17.10 -56.80
N THR A 450 -6.25 -17.20 -55.90
CA THR A 450 -6.38 -17.69 -54.53
C THR A 450 -6.75 -16.60 -53.51
N PHE A 451 -6.95 -15.35 -53.92
CA PHE A 451 -7.24 -14.24 -53.02
C PHE A 451 -8.54 -14.47 -52.25
N SER A 452 -8.47 -14.37 -50.92
CA SER A 452 -9.60 -14.64 -50.02
C SER A 452 -10.22 -16.05 -50.17
N THR A 453 -9.53 -17.01 -50.82
CA THR A 453 -9.98 -18.43 -50.88
C THR A 453 -9.55 -19.26 -49.67
N GLN A 454 -8.86 -18.64 -48.71
CA GLN A 454 -8.70 -19.22 -47.38
C GLN A 454 -10.03 -19.10 -46.64
N THR A 455 -10.95 -20.02 -46.94
CA THR A 455 -11.97 -20.42 -45.98
C THR A 455 -11.23 -20.73 -44.67
N PRO A 456 -11.71 -20.30 -43.49
CA PRO A 456 -11.18 -20.75 -42.20
C PRO A 456 -11.43 -22.27 -41.93
N GLN A 457 -11.49 -23.09 -42.98
CA GLN A 457 -11.71 -24.54 -42.96
C GLN A 457 -10.44 -25.38 -43.26
N LYS A 458 -9.28 -24.77 -43.44
CA LYS A 458 -7.97 -25.46 -43.36
C LYS A 458 -7.25 -24.85 -42.17
N GLU A 459 -7.37 -25.38 -40.95
CA GLU A 459 -6.86 -26.68 -40.50
C GLU A 459 -7.85 -27.36 -39.52
N MET A 460 -8.72 -28.25 -40.02
CA MET A 460 -9.13 -29.44 -39.26
C MET A 460 -8.18 -30.61 -39.57
N GLU A 461 -6.95 -30.33 -40.01
CA GLU A 461 -5.88 -31.32 -39.94
C GLU A 461 -5.58 -31.51 -38.47
N LYS A 462 -5.91 -32.69 -37.94
CA LYS A 462 -5.47 -33.27 -36.66
C LYS A 462 -4.29 -32.50 -36.02
N GLU A 463 -4.56 -31.34 -35.41
CA GLU A 463 -3.58 -30.66 -34.58
C GLU A 463 -3.37 -31.65 -33.43
N LYS A 464 -2.21 -32.31 -33.40
CA LYS A 464 -1.75 -33.04 -32.22
C LYS A 464 -2.04 -32.12 -31.04
N GLN A 465 -2.96 -32.54 -30.17
CA GLN A 465 -3.41 -31.74 -29.03
C GLN A 465 -2.19 -31.07 -28.41
N LYS A 466 -2.21 -29.73 -28.39
CA LYS A 466 -1.12 -28.96 -27.80
C LYS A 466 -0.92 -29.50 -26.38
N PRO A 467 0.31 -29.85 -25.97
CA PRO A 467 0.55 -30.49 -24.69
C PRO A 467 -0.06 -29.65 -23.57
N LEU A 468 -0.63 -30.30 -22.54
CA LEU A 468 -1.32 -29.63 -21.42
C LEU A 468 -0.52 -28.48 -20.81
N THR A 469 0.81 -28.60 -20.77
CA THR A 469 1.75 -27.55 -20.33
C THR A 469 1.70 -26.24 -21.14
N LYS A 470 1.12 -26.25 -22.35
CA LYS A 470 0.89 -25.06 -23.19
C LYS A 470 -0.55 -24.54 -23.06
N GLN A 471 -1.51 -25.43 -22.83
CA GLN A 471 -2.94 -25.09 -22.72
C GLN A 471 -3.33 -24.60 -21.32
N LEU A 472 -2.63 -25.05 -20.28
CA LEU A 472 -2.94 -24.80 -18.88
C LEU A 472 -1.64 -24.57 -18.08
N LYS A 473 -0.95 -23.46 -18.34
CA LYS A 473 0.34 -23.15 -17.67
C LYS A 473 0.23 -22.98 -16.16
N ASP A 474 -0.94 -22.56 -15.70
CA ASP A 474 -1.20 -22.28 -14.28
C ASP A 474 -1.37 -23.57 -13.47
N ILE A 475 -1.73 -24.68 -14.13
CA ILE A 475 -1.87 -26.01 -13.53
C ILE A 475 -0.68 -26.91 -13.88
N PHE A 476 -0.28 -26.96 -15.16
CA PHE A 476 0.77 -27.86 -15.65
C PHE A 476 2.03 -27.09 -16.05
N THR A 477 3.05 -27.14 -15.20
CA THR A 477 4.34 -26.47 -15.41
C THR A 477 5.25 -27.22 -16.39
N LYS A 478 6.37 -26.61 -16.80
CA LYS A 478 7.37 -27.29 -17.65
C LYS A 478 7.95 -28.57 -17.01
N THR A 479 7.97 -28.65 -15.67
CA THR A 479 8.44 -29.82 -14.92
C THR A 479 7.46 -30.99 -14.98
N TYR A 480 6.18 -30.77 -15.30
CA TYR A 480 5.17 -31.84 -15.46
C TYR A 480 5.60 -32.93 -16.44
N ASN A 481 6.21 -32.56 -17.58
CA ASN A 481 6.67 -33.53 -18.57
C ASN A 481 7.81 -34.45 -18.08
N ARG A 482 8.49 -34.09 -16.98
CA ARG A 482 9.51 -34.93 -16.33
C ARG A 482 8.91 -35.85 -15.28
N THR A 483 7.86 -35.40 -14.58
CA THR A 483 7.21 -36.16 -13.50
C THR A 483 6.14 -37.12 -14.01
N CYS A 484 5.38 -36.72 -15.03
CA CYS A 484 4.36 -37.53 -15.69
C CYS A 484 4.80 -37.79 -17.14
N SER A 485 5.30 -39.01 -17.39
CA SER A 485 5.79 -39.42 -18.72
C SER A 485 4.70 -39.23 -19.78
N LYS A 486 5.07 -38.91 -21.04
CA LYS A 486 4.11 -38.60 -22.11
C LYS A 486 3.01 -39.66 -22.33
N GLN A 487 3.29 -40.93 -22.05
CA GLN A 487 2.34 -42.04 -22.18
C GLN A 487 1.34 -42.12 -21.01
N LYS A 488 1.63 -41.46 -19.90
CA LYS A 488 0.80 -41.41 -18.68
C LYS A 488 0.13 -40.06 -18.49
N GLN A 489 0.09 -39.21 -19.52
CA GLN A 489 -0.56 -37.90 -19.42
C GLN A 489 -2.07 -38.02 -19.62
N VAL A 490 -2.83 -37.28 -18.81
CA VAL A 490 -4.27 -37.14 -18.99
C VAL A 490 -4.60 -36.26 -20.19
N GLN A 491 -5.86 -36.31 -20.62
CA GLN A 491 -6.46 -35.49 -21.66
C GLN A 491 -7.73 -34.83 -21.10
N LEU A 492 -7.99 -33.59 -21.50
CA LEU A 492 -9.21 -32.85 -21.13
C LEU A 492 -10.43 -33.41 -21.88
N ILE A 493 -11.56 -33.54 -21.20
CA ILE A 493 -12.85 -33.97 -21.77
C ILE A 493 -13.97 -32.98 -21.41
N ASN A 494 -15.08 -33.03 -22.15
CA ASN A 494 -16.25 -32.20 -21.87
C ASN A 494 -17.12 -32.83 -20.76
N TYR A 495 -18.10 -32.06 -20.27
CA TYR A 495 -18.99 -32.53 -19.20
C TYR A 495 -19.84 -33.73 -19.62
N ASP A 496 -20.37 -33.71 -20.84
CA ASP A 496 -21.24 -34.78 -21.35
C ASP A 496 -20.50 -36.14 -21.43
N GLU A 497 -19.24 -36.14 -21.85
CA GLU A 497 -18.38 -37.33 -21.85
C GLU A 497 -17.92 -37.71 -20.44
N ALA A 498 -17.74 -36.73 -19.55
CA ALA A 498 -17.36 -37.00 -18.17
C ALA A 498 -18.49 -37.65 -17.37
N VAL A 499 -19.76 -37.31 -17.64
CA VAL A 499 -20.93 -37.88 -16.94
C VAL A 499 -20.97 -39.40 -17.06
N ASP A 500 -20.58 -39.95 -18.22
CA ASP A 500 -20.55 -41.40 -18.45
C ASP A 500 -19.30 -42.08 -17.87
N LEU A 501 -18.20 -41.34 -17.71
CA LEU A 501 -16.88 -41.88 -17.30
C LEU A 501 -16.57 -41.73 -15.81
N LEU A 502 -17.20 -40.76 -15.12
CA LEU A 502 -17.08 -40.55 -13.67
C LEU A 502 -17.55 -41.76 -12.85
N PRO A 503 -18.70 -42.42 -13.17
CA PRO A 503 -19.15 -43.62 -12.44
C PRO A 503 -18.22 -44.82 -12.61
N LEU A 504 -17.37 -44.80 -13.64
CA LEU A 504 -16.43 -45.87 -13.99
C LEU A 504 -15.00 -45.57 -13.52
N ASN A 505 -14.79 -44.50 -12.76
CA ASN A 505 -13.47 -44.00 -12.35
C ASN A 505 -12.48 -43.80 -13.51
N LYS A 506 -13.00 -43.52 -14.72
CA LYS A 506 -12.21 -43.25 -15.93
C LYS A 506 -12.06 -41.76 -16.23
N ALA A 507 -12.64 -40.91 -15.38
CA ALA A 507 -12.47 -39.47 -15.39
C ALA A 507 -12.25 -38.92 -13.98
N ILE A 508 -11.51 -37.83 -13.84
CA ILE A 508 -11.32 -37.08 -12.59
C ILE A 508 -11.62 -35.60 -12.82
N ARG A 509 -12.24 -34.94 -11.83
CA ARG A 509 -12.41 -33.49 -11.81
C ARG A 509 -11.25 -32.84 -11.05
N PHE A 510 -10.65 -31.79 -11.62
CA PHE A 510 -9.58 -31.05 -10.93
C PHE A 510 -9.54 -29.57 -11.39
N PRO A 511 -9.34 -28.61 -10.47
CA PRO A 511 -9.41 -28.75 -9.01
C PRO A 511 -10.82 -29.11 -8.52
N ASP A 512 -10.92 -29.79 -7.38
CA ASP A 512 -12.19 -30.34 -6.85
C ASP A 512 -13.08 -29.28 -6.17
N ASN A 513 -12.48 -28.19 -5.68
CA ASN A 513 -13.15 -27.15 -4.87
C ASN A 513 -13.35 -25.80 -5.58
N ASP A 514 -13.23 -25.77 -6.92
CA ASP A 514 -13.29 -24.52 -7.70
C ASP A 514 -14.45 -24.53 -8.71
N GLU A 515 -15.10 -23.38 -8.93
CA GLU A 515 -16.07 -23.19 -10.02
C GLU A 515 -15.42 -23.41 -11.40
N GLU A 516 -14.08 -23.41 -11.46
CA GLU A 516 -13.26 -23.63 -12.64
C GLU A 516 -12.81 -25.09 -12.84
N GLY A 517 -13.28 -26.04 -12.02
CA GLY A 517 -12.90 -27.45 -12.09
C GLY A 517 -13.18 -28.10 -13.45
N ARG A 518 -12.17 -28.77 -14.03
CA ARG A 518 -12.26 -29.41 -15.36
C ARG A 518 -12.17 -30.93 -15.24
N TYR A 519 -12.66 -31.64 -16.26
CA TYR A 519 -12.63 -33.10 -16.30
C TYR A 519 -11.49 -33.64 -17.16
N TYR A 520 -10.83 -34.68 -16.67
CA TYR A 520 -9.66 -35.29 -17.29
C TYR A 520 -9.82 -36.81 -17.37
N LYS A 521 -9.45 -37.41 -18.51
CA LYS A 521 -9.36 -38.87 -18.69
C LYS A 521 -7.97 -39.30 -19.15
N CYS A 522 -7.67 -40.59 -19.05
CA CYS A 522 -6.46 -41.14 -19.65
C CYS A 522 -6.62 -41.39 -21.15
N ILE A 523 -5.52 -41.21 -21.89
CA ILE A 523 -5.47 -41.51 -23.33
C ILE A 523 -5.55 -43.03 -23.56
N ASP A 524 -4.94 -43.81 -22.68
CA ASP A 524 -5.04 -45.27 -22.67
C ASP A 524 -6.19 -45.72 -21.76
N GLU A 525 -7.11 -46.51 -22.31
CA GLU A 525 -8.28 -47.03 -21.61
C GLU A 525 -7.91 -48.03 -20.49
N ASN A 526 -6.70 -48.58 -20.48
CA ASN A 526 -6.23 -49.46 -19.40
C ASN A 526 -5.69 -48.70 -18.18
N LEU A 527 -5.54 -47.38 -18.29
CA LEU A 527 -5.05 -46.53 -17.20
C LEU A 527 -6.21 -45.81 -16.49
N PHE A 528 -5.93 -45.36 -15.27
CA PHE A 528 -6.86 -44.62 -14.42
C PHE A 528 -6.31 -43.23 -14.11
N PRO A 529 -7.11 -42.15 -14.24
CA PRO A 529 -6.67 -40.82 -13.89
C PRO A 529 -6.59 -40.65 -12.35
N GLY A 530 -5.50 -40.07 -11.86
CA GLY A 530 -5.27 -39.77 -10.43
C GLY A 530 -4.37 -38.52 -10.25
N LEU A 531 -3.99 -38.18 -9.03
CA LEU A 531 -3.19 -36.97 -8.73
C LEU A 531 -1.71 -37.28 -8.46
N GLN A 532 -0.80 -36.38 -8.87
CA GLN A 532 0.66 -36.51 -8.77
C GLN A 532 1.30 -35.21 -8.26
N GLU A 533 2.26 -35.30 -7.33
CA GLU A 533 2.98 -34.12 -6.83
C GLU A 533 3.95 -33.51 -7.85
N ILE A 534 4.00 -32.18 -7.90
CA ILE A 534 4.95 -31.41 -8.72
C ILE A 534 5.52 -30.23 -7.96
N THR A 535 6.83 -30.04 -8.06
CA THR A 535 7.53 -28.87 -7.53
C THR A 535 7.47 -27.66 -8.48
N GLY A 536 7.16 -26.47 -7.94
CA GLY A 536 7.21 -25.20 -8.66
C GLY A 536 5.94 -24.81 -9.43
N SER A 537 4.80 -25.38 -9.04
CA SER A 537 3.45 -25.14 -9.61
C SER A 537 2.56 -24.40 -8.60
N LYS A 538 1.58 -23.60 -9.06
CA LYS A 538 0.53 -23.02 -8.21
C LYS A 538 -0.26 -24.12 -7.49
N TYR A 539 -0.45 -25.26 -8.14
CA TYR A 539 -1.06 -26.45 -7.57
C TYR A 539 0.01 -27.50 -7.27
N PRO A 540 0.24 -27.87 -5.98
CA PRO A 540 1.29 -28.82 -5.60
C PRO A 540 1.02 -30.26 -6.06
N ILE A 541 -0.23 -30.55 -6.46
CA ILE A 541 -0.70 -31.81 -7.02
C ILE A 541 -1.41 -31.54 -8.35
N VAL A 542 -1.25 -32.41 -9.35
CA VAL A 542 -1.95 -32.30 -10.65
C VAL A 542 -2.37 -33.68 -11.19
N PRO A 543 -3.35 -33.75 -12.11
CA PRO A 543 -3.76 -35.01 -12.74
C PRO A 543 -2.67 -35.73 -13.56
N CYS A 544 -2.55 -37.06 -13.43
CA CYS A 544 -1.70 -37.97 -14.22
C CYS A 544 -2.34 -39.38 -14.26
N CYS A 545 -1.93 -40.25 -15.18
CA CYS A 545 -2.48 -41.60 -15.37
C CYS A 545 -1.66 -42.70 -14.68
N TYR A 546 -2.35 -43.67 -14.07
CA TYR A 546 -1.75 -44.79 -13.36
C TYR A 546 -2.30 -46.13 -13.85
N GLU A 547 -1.50 -47.19 -13.68
CA GLU A 547 -1.88 -48.57 -14.04
C GLU A 547 -2.84 -49.19 -13.02
N THR A 548 -2.88 -48.65 -11.81
CA THR A 548 -3.75 -49.10 -10.73
C THR A 548 -4.56 -47.91 -10.20
N GLU A 549 -5.83 -48.16 -9.88
CA GLU A 549 -6.72 -47.20 -9.26
C GLU A 549 -6.14 -46.72 -7.92
N ARG A 550 -5.86 -45.42 -7.79
CA ARG A 550 -5.37 -44.80 -6.54
C ARG A 550 -6.43 -43.82 -6.04
N HIS A 551 -7.12 -44.17 -4.96
CA HIS A 551 -7.95 -43.23 -4.21
C HIS A 551 -7.08 -42.32 -3.34
N GLY A 552 -7.54 -41.08 -3.17
CA GLY A 552 -6.80 -40.02 -2.49
C GLY A 552 -6.54 -40.28 -1.00
N PHE A 553 -5.56 -39.53 -0.49
CA PHE A 553 -5.15 -39.34 0.91
C PHE A 553 -4.38 -40.47 1.59
N GLU A 554 -3.07 -40.53 1.34
CA GLU A 554 -2.06 -41.04 2.27
C GLU A 554 -0.66 -40.52 1.90
N MET A 555 -0.39 -39.21 2.05
CA MET A 555 0.98 -38.68 1.99
C MET A 555 1.12 -37.38 2.80
N MET A 556 1.16 -37.52 4.13
CA MET A 556 1.74 -36.52 5.04
C MET A 556 2.70 -37.23 6.00
N SER A 557 3.83 -37.75 5.50
CA SER A 557 4.88 -38.28 6.40
C SER A 557 6.23 -38.58 5.72
N LEU A 558 6.71 -37.81 4.73
CA LEU A 558 8.00 -38.15 4.10
C LEU A 558 8.80 -36.99 3.48
N LYS A 559 8.57 -35.75 3.94
CA LYS A 559 9.35 -34.58 3.49
C LYS A 559 10.48 -34.14 4.42
N GLU A 560 10.54 -34.66 5.66
CA GLU A 560 11.41 -34.11 6.70
C GLU A 560 12.73 -34.86 6.94
N SER A 561 13.00 -35.98 6.24
CA SER A 561 14.24 -36.76 6.47
C SER A 561 15.31 -36.68 5.36
N ARG A 562 15.10 -35.89 4.29
CA ARG A 562 15.96 -35.95 3.08
C ARG A 562 17.21 -35.08 3.07
N GLU A 563 17.36 -34.11 3.96
CA GLU A 563 18.50 -33.17 3.90
C GLU A 563 19.78 -33.71 4.56
N CYS A 564 19.69 -34.67 5.49
CA CYS A 564 20.87 -35.35 6.04
C CYS A 564 21.34 -36.56 5.20
N LEU A 565 20.44 -37.18 4.42
CA LEU A 565 20.70 -38.46 3.74
C LEU A 565 21.39 -38.33 2.36
N ASN A 566 21.42 -37.14 1.76
CA ASN A 566 22.03 -36.89 0.45
C ASN A 566 23.39 -36.18 0.52
N ALA A 567 23.96 -35.99 1.72
CA ALA A 567 25.34 -35.55 1.83
C ALA A 567 26.26 -36.69 1.36
N PRO A 568 27.05 -36.51 0.28
CA PRO A 568 27.94 -37.56 -0.18
C PRO A 568 28.91 -37.96 0.94
N ASP A 569 29.11 -39.27 1.10
CA ASP A 569 30.01 -39.88 2.07
C ASP A 569 31.37 -39.15 2.10
N HIS A 570 31.64 -38.45 3.21
CA HIS A 570 32.78 -37.55 3.37
C HIS A 570 34.09 -38.35 3.43
N ARG A 571 34.73 -38.57 2.27
CA ARG A 571 36.11 -39.13 2.20
C ARG A 571 37.15 -38.24 1.52
N ALA A 572 36.84 -36.98 1.23
CA ALA A 572 37.85 -36.03 0.76
C ALA A 572 37.79 -34.73 1.59
N ARG A 573 38.72 -34.58 2.54
CA ARG A 573 39.07 -33.27 3.10
C ARG A 573 39.59 -32.42 1.94
N GLN A 574 38.77 -31.55 1.37
CA GLN A 574 39.25 -30.56 0.42
C GLN A 574 40.06 -29.51 1.18
N THR A 575 41.36 -29.46 0.92
CA THR A 575 42.34 -28.57 1.55
C THR A 575 42.23 -27.10 1.09
N ALA A 576 41.24 -26.75 0.26
CA ALA A 576 41.09 -25.41 -0.30
C ALA A 576 40.10 -24.57 0.53
N ILE A 577 40.56 -23.42 1.04
CA ILE A 577 39.71 -22.45 1.74
C ILE A 577 38.69 -21.88 0.73
N LEU A 578 37.41 -21.91 1.09
CA LEU A 578 36.32 -21.45 0.25
C LEU A 578 36.34 -19.91 0.12
N THR A 579 36.41 -19.40 -1.10
CA THR A 579 36.52 -17.95 -1.37
C THR A 579 35.22 -17.32 -1.86
N THR A 580 34.13 -18.08 -1.95
CA THR A 580 32.81 -17.65 -2.41
C THR A 580 31.86 -17.33 -1.24
N LYS A 581 30.68 -16.75 -1.53
CA LYS A 581 29.59 -16.52 -0.54
C LYS A 581 28.77 -17.78 -0.20
N THR A 582 29.11 -18.93 -0.77
CA THR A 582 28.38 -20.19 -0.56
C THR A 582 28.59 -20.73 0.85
N SER A 583 27.63 -21.48 1.39
CA SER A 583 27.79 -22.11 2.71
C SER A 583 29.01 -23.05 2.75
N VAL A 584 29.84 -22.93 3.78
CA VAL A 584 30.98 -23.82 4.03
C VAL A 584 30.44 -25.14 4.58
N SER A 585 30.97 -26.25 4.06
CA SER A 585 30.67 -27.57 4.62
C SER A 585 31.30 -27.76 5.99
N TYR A 586 30.73 -28.66 6.80
CA TYR A 586 31.22 -28.99 8.12
C TYR A 586 32.74 -29.23 8.16
N ASP A 587 33.42 -28.66 9.16
CA ASP A 587 34.87 -28.76 9.39
C ASP A 587 35.77 -28.19 8.26
N ASN A 588 35.19 -27.47 7.29
CA ASN A 588 35.93 -26.71 6.28
C ASN A 588 35.93 -25.22 6.62
N PHE A 589 36.85 -24.48 5.99
CA PHE A 589 37.04 -23.06 6.21
C PHE A 589 36.72 -22.25 4.95
N GLY A 590 36.16 -21.06 5.15
CA GLY A 590 35.98 -20.04 4.13
C GLY A 590 36.62 -18.70 4.52
N LEU A 591 36.83 -17.84 3.53
CA LEU A 591 37.22 -16.44 3.77
C LEU A 591 36.00 -15.59 4.12
N LEU A 592 36.20 -14.58 4.99
CA LEU A 592 35.23 -13.50 5.21
C LEU A 592 35.21 -12.47 4.08
N LYS A 593 36.27 -12.39 3.26
CA LYS A 593 36.44 -11.41 2.17
C LYS A 593 35.21 -11.23 1.26
N PRO A 594 34.44 -12.27 0.91
CA PRO A 594 33.22 -12.11 0.10
C PRO A 594 32.15 -11.24 0.76
N PHE A 595 32.23 -11.01 2.07
CA PHE A 595 31.35 -10.15 2.86
C PHE A 595 32.11 -8.88 3.24
N GLU A 596 32.20 -7.92 2.33
CA GLU A 596 33.13 -6.77 2.39
C GLU A 596 33.03 -5.96 3.69
N ASN A 597 31.81 -5.66 4.16
CA ASN A 597 31.58 -4.90 5.40
C ASN A 597 32.13 -5.63 6.63
N MET A 598 31.81 -6.92 6.77
CA MET A 598 32.32 -7.76 7.86
C MET A 598 33.82 -7.93 7.77
N HIS A 599 34.33 -8.25 6.57
CA HIS A 599 35.76 -8.39 6.35
C HIS A 599 36.50 -7.13 6.80
N TYR A 600 35.99 -5.93 6.51
CA TYR A 600 36.60 -4.68 6.95
C TYR A 600 36.64 -4.55 8.49
N ILE A 601 35.53 -4.82 9.18
CA ILE A 601 35.44 -4.75 10.65
C ILE A 601 36.45 -5.70 11.31
N PHE A 602 36.53 -6.94 10.83
CA PHE A 602 37.43 -7.95 11.40
C PHE A 602 38.89 -7.77 10.96
N HIS A 603 39.14 -7.32 9.73
CA HIS A 603 40.51 -7.15 9.20
C HIS A 603 41.26 -5.98 9.84
N LEU A 604 40.58 -4.85 10.08
CA LEU A 604 41.20 -3.69 10.74
C LEU A 604 41.73 -3.99 12.15
N ASN A 605 41.19 -5.02 12.79
CA ASN A 605 41.47 -5.36 14.19
C ASN A 605 42.11 -6.73 14.36
N ALA A 606 42.57 -7.34 13.27
CA ALA A 606 43.33 -8.57 13.35
C ALA A 606 44.69 -8.31 14.00
N LYS A 607 45.12 -9.23 14.88
CA LYS A 607 46.51 -9.27 15.37
C LYS A 607 47.43 -9.40 14.14
N LYS A 608 48.62 -8.78 14.15
CA LYS A 608 49.51 -8.61 12.98
C LYS A 608 49.81 -9.89 12.18
N ASP A 609 49.66 -11.07 12.79
CA ASP A 609 49.91 -12.38 12.18
C ASP A 609 48.68 -13.32 12.16
N HIS A 610 47.48 -12.77 12.28
CA HIS A 610 46.22 -13.54 12.30
C HIS A 610 45.26 -13.08 11.21
N HIS A 611 44.38 -13.98 10.78
CA HIS A 611 43.28 -13.68 9.88
C HIS A 611 41.99 -14.33 10.39
N PHE A 612 40.85 -13.73 10.04
CA PHE A 612 39.54 -14.25 10.39
C PHE A 612 38.98 -15.12 9.26
N LEU A 613 38.44 -16.28 9.63
CA LEU A 613 37.85 -17.28 8.75
C LEU A 613 36.42 -17.59 9.20
N ARG A 614 35.62 -18.14 8.30
CA ARG A 614 34.32 -18.74 8.60
C ARG A 614 34.46 -20.27 8.63
N LEU A 615 34.07 -20.90 9.73
CA LEU A 615 34.07 -22.35 9.93
C LEU A 615 32.66 -22.89 9.68
N GLY A 616 32.54 -23.86 8.78
CA GLY A 616 31.26 -24.46 8.38
C GLY A 616 30.67 -25.39 9.44
N MET A 617 29.34 -25.35 9.57
CA MET A 617 28.54 -26.24 10.42
C MET A 617 27.78 -27.26 9.57
N ASP A 618 27.11 -28.23 10.20
CA ASP A 618 26.20 -29.11 9.47
C ASP A 618 25.00 -28.30 8.94
N ARG A 619 24.52 -28.66 7.75
CA ARG A 619 23.34 -28.03 7.13
C ARG A 619 22.07 -28.51 7.80
N THR A 620 21.75 -27.88 8.93
CA THR A 620 20.60 -28.22 9.76
C THR A 620 19.94 -26.96 10.30
N LYS A 621 18.68 -27.10 10.72
CA LYS A 621 17.91 -26.05 11.40
C LYS A 621 18.53 -25.63 12.75
N LEU A 622 19.48 -26.41 13.27
CA LEU A 622 20.16 -26.21 14.56
C LEU A 622 21.59 -25.66 14.40
N SER A 623 21.99 -25.21 13.20
CA SER A 623 23.34 -24.69 12.93
C SER A 623 23.76 -23.53 13.85
N PHE A 624 22.81 -22.70 14.31
CA PHE A 624 23.08 -21.65 15.30
C PHE A 624 23.56 -22.22 16.65
N LEU A 625 22.84 -23.20 17.19
CA LEU A 625 23.23 -23.88 18.44
C LEU A 625 24.57 -24.60 18.27
N GLN A 626 24.78 -25.23 17.11
CA GLN A 626 26.02 -25.93 16.81
C GLN A 626 27.25 -24.99 16.86
N CYS A 627 27.15 -23.77 16.32
CA CYS A 627 28.22 -22.76 16.43
C CYS A 627 28.63 -22.48 17.87
N ILE A 628 27.65 -22.35 18.80
CA ILE A 628 27.92 -22.04 20.21
C ILE A 628 28.59 -23.22 20.92
N ILE A 629 28.10 -24.45 20.68
CA ILE A 629 28.69 -25.66 21.26
C ILE A 629 30.12 -25.83 20.78
N GLU A 630 30.36 -25.68 19.47
CA GLU A 630 31.69 -25.79 18.85
C GLU A 630 32.67 -24.72 19.37
N ALA A 631 32.19 -23.53 19.70
CA ALA A 631 33.00 -22.47 20.27
C ALA A 631 33.32 -22.70 21.76
N ILE A 632 32.31 -22.96 22.59
CA ILE A 632 32.43 -22.90 24.06
C ILE A 632 32.87 -24.22 24.69
N ARG A 633 32.31 -25.35 24.26
CA ARG A 633 32.49 -26.63 25.00
C ARG A 633 33.86 -27.27 24.83
N ILE A 634 34.77 -26.71 24.00
CA ILE A 634 36.12 -27.25 23.65
C ILE A 634 36.17 -28.75 23.91
N ILE A 635 35.31 -29.51 23.22
CA ILE A 635 35.27 -30.94 23.49
C ILE A 635 36.58 -31.49 22.92
N ILE A 636 37.39 -32.06 23.81
CA ILE A 636 38.62 -32.80 23.52
C ILE A 636 38.35 -34.05 22.65
N TYR A 637 37.09 -34.34 22.36
CA TYR A 637 36.68 -34.95 21.10
C TYR A 637 36.40 -33.86 20.07
N PRO A 638 37.33 -33.55 19.16
CA PRO A 638 36.83 -33.21 17.85
C PRO A 638 35.84 -34.32 17.44
N PHE A 639 34.81 -34.01 16.67
CA PHE A 639 34.12 -35.04 15.89
C PHE A 639 35.08 -35.63 14.81
N LYS A 640 36.36 -35.89 15.15
CA LYS A 640 37.30 -36.71 14.39
C LYS A 640 36.85 -38.15 14.55
N GLY A 641 36.24 -38.67 13.50
CA GLY A 641 36.12 -40.10 13.26
C GLY A 641 34.68 -40.59 13.28
N GLY A 642 34.02 -40.54 12.13
CA GLY A 642 33.01 -41.55 11.76
C GLY A 642 31.56 -41.36 12.22
N LYS A 643 31.21 -40.34 13.02
CA LYS A 643 29.79 -40.07 13.33
C LYS A 643 29.09 -39.43 12.12
N THR A 644 27.96 -39.98 11.72
CA THR A 644 27.11 -39.46 10.64
C THR A 644 26.45 -38.15 11.05
N CYS A 645 26.10 -37.29 10.08
CA CYS A 645 25.37 -36.03 10.30
C CYS A 645 24.12 -36.22 11.20
N LYS A 646 23.43 -37.36 11.05
CA LYS A 646 22.26 -37.73 11.85
C LYS A 646 22.55 -37.81 13.36
N LEU A 647 23.64 -38.47 13.76
CA LEU A 647 23.99 -38.59 15.18
C LEU A 647 24.29 -37.23 15.82
N ARG A 648 24.86 -36.29 15.05
CA ARG A 648 25.11 -34.92 15.53
C ARG A 648 23.82 -34.11 15.67
N PHE A 649 22.87 -34.31 14.75
CA PHE A 649 21.55 -33.70 14.85
C PHE A 649 20.80 -34.19 16.09
N ASP A 650 20.82 -35.49 16.37
CA ASP A 650 20.18 -36.08 17.56
C ASP A 650 20.77 -35.49 18.86
N GLU A 651 22.10 -35.37 18.96
CA GLU A 651 22.79 -34.72 20.10
C GLU A 651 22.41 -33.24 20.26
N LEU A 652 22.24 -32.51 19.15
CA LEU A 652 21.78 -31.11 19.18
C LEU A 652 20.34 -31.00 19.66
N THR A 653 19.46 -31.91 19.24
CA THR A 653 18.05 -31.96 19.68
C THR A 653 17.95 -32.28 21.18
N GLU A 654 18.76 -33.21 21.70
CA GLU A 654 18.84 -33.47 23.14
C GLU A 654 19.28 -32.22 23.92
N GLU A 655 20.25 -31.48 23.40
CA GLU A 655 20.71 -30.24 24.01
C GLU A 655 19.63 -29.14 23.97
N VAL A 656 18.85 -29.04 22.90
CA VAL A 656 17.67 -28.17 22.83
C VAL A 656 16.66 -28.53 23.93
N ASN A 657 16.32 -29.81 24.07
CA ASN A 657 15.41 -30.29 25.12
C ASN A 657 15.93 -29.98 26.53
N ARG A 658 17.23 -30.14 26.76
CA ARG A 658 17.88 -29.79 28.04
C ARG A 658 17.75 -28.29 28.35
N ILE A 659 17.96 -27.42 27.36
CA ILE A 659 17.90 -25.97 27.54
C ILE A 659 16.45 -25.50 27.70
N ALA A 660 15.51 -26.01 26.89
CA ALA A 660 14.09 -25.66 26.96
C ALA A 660 13.49 -25.98 28.35
N ASN A 661 13.89 -27.10 28.94
CA ASN A 661 13.44 -27.53 30.28
C ASN A 661 14.24 -26.92 31.44
N SER A 662 15.13 -25.97 31.16
CA SER A 662 15.95 -25.30 32.18
C SER A 662 15.43 -23.90 32.51
N LYS A 663 15.93 -23.32 33.60
CA LYS A 663 15.66 -21.91 33.97
C LYS A 663 16.22 -20.88 32.98
N HIS A 664 17.02 -21.30 31.99
CA HIS A 664 17.55 -20.39 30.97
C HIS A 664 16.48 -19.95 29.96
N VAL A 665 15.39 -20.70 29.79
CA VAL A 665 14.30 -20.31 28.87
C VAL A 665 13.71 -18.94 29.23
N TYR A 666 13.67 -18.61 30.53
CA TYR A 666 13.14 -17.34 31.04
C TYR A 666 13.93 -16.11 30.58
N THR A 667 15.21 -16.23 30.23
CA THR A 667 15.99 -15.08 29.73
C THR A 667 15.58 -14.65 28.33
N GLY A 668 14.99 -15.55 27.55
CA GLY A 668 14.50 -15.27 26.19
C GLY A 668 13.21 -14.45 26.17
N LYS A 669 12.60 -14.14 27.32
CA LYS A 669 11.26 -13.55 27.37
C LYS A 669 11.15 -12.19 26.65
N GLN A 670 12.22 -11.40 26.59
CA GLN A 670 12.25 -10.14 25.85
C GLN A 670 12.10 -10.36 24.33
N ASN A 671 12.61 -11.49 23.84
CA ASN A 671 12.57 -11.87 22.42
C ASN A 671 11.28 -12.63 22.09
N PHE A 672 10.65 -13.17 23.12
CA PHE A 672 9.35 -13.87 23.10
C PHE A 672 8.29 -13.11 23.90
N TYR A 673 8.24 -11.79 23.74
CA TYR A 673 7.40 -10.92 24.57
C TYR A 673 5.90 -11.30 24.51
N ASN A 674 5.44 -11.81 23.36
CA ASN A 674 4.05 -12.22 23.11
C ASN A 674 3.74 -13.69 23.43
N LYS A 675 4.72 -14.49 23.86
CA LYS A 675 4.52 -15.93 24.14
C LYS A 675 4.61 -16.26 25.62
N THR A 676 3.87 -17.25 26.09
CA THR A 676 4.10 -17.80 27.43
C THR A 676 5.40 -18.59 27.47
N ILE A 677 5.91 -18.88 28.67
CA ILE A 677 7.12 -19.70 28.82
C ILE A 677 6.91 -21.10 28.25
N ASP A 678 5.71 -21.68 28.36
CA ASP A 678 5.40 -23.00 27.82
C ASP A 678 5.29 -22.98 26.29
N GLU A 679 4.72 -21.93 25.70
CA GLU A 679 4.75 -21.72 24.25
C GLU A 679 6.19 -21.55 23.73
N MET A 680 7.08 -20.91 24.50
CA MET A 680 8.50 -20.82 24.17
C MET A 680 9.17 -22.21 24.21
N ARG A 681 8.87 -23.03 25.23
CA ARG A 681 9.39 -24.41 25.32
C ARG A 681 8.95 -25.23 24.12
N LEU A 682 7.65 -25.21 23.81
CA LEU A 682 7.07 -25.94 22.68
C LEU A 682 7.66 -25.48 21.34
N GLU A 683 7.89 -24.19 21.16
CA GLU A 683 8.51 -23.66 19.94
C GLU A 683 9.99 -24.09 19.83
N MET A 684 10.72 -24.07 20.94
CA MET A 684 12.13 -24.49 20.98
C MET A 684 12.30 -25.96 20.62
N THR A 685 11.44 -26.85 21.16
CA THR A 685 11.53 -28.30 20.94
C THR A 685 10.91 -28.76 19.62
N ASN A 686 10.32 -27.86 18.85
CA ASN A 686 9.75 -28.19 17.55
C ASN A 686 10.85 -28.32 16.48
N GLU A 687 11.14 -29.56 16.07
CA GLU A 687 12.15 -29.92 15.06
C GLU A 687 11.88 -29.28 13.68
N ASN A 688 10.65 -28.83 13.43
CA ASN A 688 10.31 -28.17 12.18
C ASN A 688 10.71 -26.70 12.12
N ASN A 689 10.99 -26.08 13.26
CA ASN A 689 11.39 -24.68 13.31
C ASN A 689 12.91 -24.50 13.14
N TYR A 690 13.29 -23.46 12.41
CA TYR A 690 14.68 -22.99 12.41
C TYR A 690 15.02 -22.36 13.75
N PHE A 691 16.13 -22.77 14.36
CA PHE A 691 16.59 -22.29 15.66
C PHE A 691 17.25 -20.90 15.50
N SER A 692 16.41 -19.89 15.23
CA SER A 692 16.82 -18.55 14.83
C SER A 692 17.62 -17.79 15.90
N PRO A 693 18.76 -17.17 15.52
CA PRO A 693 19.53 -16.32 16.43
C PRO A 693 18.72 -15.14 16.99
N GLU A 694 17.78 -14.59 16.22
CA GLU A 694 16.93 -13.48 16.64
C GLU A 694 16.13 -13.81 17.91
N LYS A 695 15.73 -15.06 18.06
CA LYS A 695 14.89 -15.52 19.17
C LYS A 695 15.72 -16.06 20.33
N TYR A 696 16.71 -16.89 20.04
CA TYR A 696 17.33 -17.76 21.04
C TYR A 696 18.65 -17.25 21.61
N THR A 697 19.16 -16.09 21.17
CA THR A 697 20.45 -15.54 21.62
C THR A 697 20.54 -15.42 23.14
N ASP A 698 19.60 -14.74 23.81
CA ASP A 698 19.64 -14.53 25.27
C ASP A 698 19.54 -15.82 26.08
N ILE A 699 18.85 -16.82 25.54
CA ILE A 699 18.73 -18.15 26.16
C ILE A 699 20.09 -18.86 26.11
N LEU A 700 20.76 -18.83 24.95
CA LEU A 700 22.07 -19.47 24.78
C LEU A 700 23.18 -18.72 25.53
N GLU A 701 23.17 -17.39 25.53
CA GLU A 701 24.10 -16.57 26.34
C GLU A 701 23.99 -16.93 27.83
N SER A 702 22.77 -17.16 28.32
CA SER A 702 22.55 -17.59 29.69
C SER A 702 22.98 -19.05 29.94
N ALA A 703 22.67 -19.96 29.02
CA ALA A 703 22.93 -21.39 29.18
C ALA A 703 24.43 -21.75 29.09
N TYR A 704 25.21 -21.00 28.34
CA TYR A 704 26.65 -21.23 28.11
C TYR A 704 27.56 -20.20 28.79
N ASP A 705 26.98 -19.26 29.53
CA ASP A 705 27.67 -18.13 30.16
C ASP A 705 28.63 -17.40 29.21
N CYS A 706 28.13 -17.04 28.03
CA CYS A 706 28.88 -16.41 26.96
C CYS A 706 28.17 -15.14 26.45
N LYS A 707 28.84 -14.41 25.57
CA LYS A 707 28.25 -13.33 24.77
C LYS A 707 28.25 -13.73 23.30
N ILE A 708 27.16 -13.47 22.60
CA ILE A 708 26.97 -13.89 21.21
C ILE A 708 26.69 -12.64 20.38
N PHE A 709 27.45 -12.47 19.30
CA PHE A 709 27.17 -11.45 18.28
C PHE A 709 26.95 -12.13 16.94
N VAL A 710 25.83 -11.79 16.31
CA VAL A 710 25.38 -12.43 15.07
C VAL A 710 25.44 -11.40 13.96
N PHE A 711 26.12 -11.73 12.88
CA PHE A 711 26.23 -10.91 11.69
C PHE A 711 25.37 -11.50 10.58
N SER A 712 24.65 -10.65 9.86
CA SER A 712 24.22 -10.93 8.49
C SER A 712 25.33 -10.50 7.53
N PRO A 713 25.28 -10.87 6.23
CA PRO A 713 26.21 -10.38 5.22
C PRO A 713 26.45 -8.86 5.25
N ASP A 714 25.43 -8.09 5.65
CA ASP A 714 25.39 -6.64 5.50
C ASP A 714 25.44 -5.88 6.84
N GLU A 715 25.03 -6.48 7.96
CA GLU A 715 24.88 -5.80 9.26
C GLU A 715 25.10 -6.70 10.49
N LEU A 716 25.36 -6.06 11.64
CA LEU A 716 25.31 -6.71 12.96
C LEU A 716 23.85 -6.78 13.43
N LYS A 717 23.35 -7.98 13.72
CA LYS A 717 21.97 -8.21 14.16
C LYS A 717 21.81 -7.98 15.66
N ILE A 718 20.73 -7.28 16.03
CA ILE A 718 20.22 -7.25 17.41
C ILE A 718 19.15 -8.36 17.53
N PRO A 719 19.11 -9.12 18.63
CA PRO A 719 18.02 -10.07 18.88
C PRO A 719 16.64 -9.39 18.81
N GLY A 720 15.61 -10.17 18.49
CA GLY A 720 14.26 -9.66 18.27
C GLY A 720 13.72 -9.04 19.55
N HIS A 721 13.12 -7.85 19.44
CA HIS A 721 12.62 -7.13 20.61
C HIS A 721 11.57 -6.08 20.22
N VAL A 722 10.82 -5.60 21.23
CA VAL A 722 9.90 -4.46 21.09
C VAL A 722 10.38 -3.33 22.01
N GLU A 723 10.44 -2.12 21.46
CA GLU A 723 11.09 -0.93 22.04
C GLU A 723 12.62 -1.07 22.17
N ASN A 724 13.23 -0.66 23.29
CA ASN A 724 14.68 -0.76 23.50
C ASN A 724 15.11 -2.18 23.88
N TYR A 725 16.15 -2.73 23.25
CA TYR A 725 16.78 -3.98 23.69
C TYR A 725 17.61 -3.76 24.97
N ILE A 726 17.26 -4.47 26.05
CA ILE A 726 17.96 -4.36 27.34
C ILE A 726 18.95 -5.50 27.47
N ILE A 727 20.20 -5.18 27.85
CA ILE A 727 21.27 -6.15 28.08
C ILE A 727 21.75 -6.09 29.53
N ASN A 728 22.25 -7.21 30.02
CA ASN A 728 22.95 -7.26 31.30
C ASN A 728 24.40 -6.77 31.14
N LYS A 729 24.87 -5.91 32.05
CA LYS A 729 26.20 -5.27 32.03
C LYS A 729 27.36 -6.25 32.28
N ALA A 730 27.08 -7.45 32.78
CA ALA A 730 28.10 -8.42 33.19
C ALA A 730 28.79 -9.14 31.99
N PHE A 731 29.35 -8.41 31.03
CA PHE A 731 29.97 -8.98 29.83
C PHE A 731 31.51 -9.01 29.85
N ARG A 732 32.18 -8.26 30.74
CA ARG A 732 33.64 -8.08 30.71
C ARG A 732 34.44 -9.38 30.85
N ASN A 733 33.90 -10.37 31.58
CA ASN A 733 34.59 -11.65 31.83
C ASN A 733 33.96 -12.82 31.05
N LYS A 734 33.13 -12.54 30.04
CA LYS A 734 32.41 -13.59 29.29
C LYS A 734 33.14 -13.92 27.98
N LYS A 735 33.22 -15.21 27.67
CA LYS A 735 33.65 -15.67 26.34
C LYS A 735 32.69 -15.12 25.28
N THR A 736 33.23 -14.52 24.24
CA THR A 736 32.49 -13.90 23.15
C THR A 736 32.57 -14.76 21.90
N VAL A 737 31.43 -15.02 21.27
CA VAL A 737 31.30 -15.84 20.06
C VAL A 737 30.75 -14.97 18.92
N PHE A 738 31.41 -15.02 17.76
CA PHE A 738 30.99 -14.33 16.54
C PHE A 738 30.41 -15.32 15.54
N ILE A 739 29.18 -15.07 15.08
CA ILE A 739 28.46 -15.97 14.17
C ILE A 739 28.04 -15.21 12.92
N LEU A 740 28.17 -15.84 11.76
CA LEU A 740 27.65 -15.36 10.48
C LEU A 740 26.39 -16.16 10.12
N GLU A 741 25.25 -15.49 9.95
CA GLU A 741 24.03 -16.06 9.42
C GLU A 741 23.78 -15.59 7.98
N HIS A 742 23.68 -16.52 7.02
CA HIS A 742 23.44 -16.17 5.61
C HIS A 742 22.65 -17.26 4.87
N ARG A 743 22.02 -16.90 3.75
CA ARG A 743 21.24 -17.82 2.90
C ARG A 743 22.05 -18.45 1.76
N GLY A 744 23.38 -18.39 1.83
CA GLY A 744 24.24 -18.85 0.74
C GLY A 744 24.07 -18.05 -0.55
N THR A 745 24.30 -18.69 -1.70
CA THR A 745 24.04 -18.11 -3.04
C THR A 745 22.75 -18.63 -3.65
N SER A 746 22.19 -17.94 -4.65
CA SER A 746 20.95 -18.35 -5.34
C SER A 746 20.98 -19.76 -5.94
N GLY A 747 22.16 -20.38 -6.10
CA GLY A 747 22.31 -21.75 -6.57
C GLY A 747 22.17 -22.83 -5.48
N GLU A 748 22.19 -22.48 -4.18
CA GLU A 748 22.17 -23.45 -3.08
C GLU A 748 20.76 -23.84 -2.62
N ASN A 749 19.73 -23.08 -3.01
CA ASN A 749 18.31 -23.33 -2.66
C ASN A 749 18.09 -23.65 -1.17
N LEU A 750 18.80 -22.98 -0.26
CA LEU A 750 18.63 -23.19 1.19
C LEU A 750 17.23 -22.74 1.63
N ILE A 751 16.50 -23.65 2.28
CA ILE A 751 15.13 -23.41 2.77
C ILE A 751 15.13 -22.52 4.01
N TYR A 752 16.18 -22.62 4.83
CA TYR A 752 16.43 -21.81 6.03
C TYR A 752 17.83 -21.16 5.97
N PRO A 753 18.08 -20.08 6.72
CA PRO A 753 19.42 -19.51 6.87
C PRO A 753 20.39 -20.51 7.50
N GLN A 754 21.67 -20.45 7.10
CA GLN A 754 22.75 -21.24 7.68
C GLN A 754 23.63 -20.35 8.58
N CYS A 755 23.97 -20.84 9.76
CA CYS A 755 24.97 -20.22 10.63
C CYS A 755 26.36 -20.84 10.44
N GLU A 756 27.38 -19.98 10.47
CA GLU A 756 28.79 -20.33 10.41
C GLU A 756 29.54 -19.60 11.53
N LEU A 757 30.57 -20.24 12.10
CA LEU A 757 31.33 -19.68 13.21
C LEU A 757 32.48 -18.83 12.67
N ILE A 758 32.62 -17.58 13.14
CA ILE A 758 33.77 -16.74 12.80
C ILE A 758 34.91 -17.05 13.77
N VAL A 759 36.03 -17.51 13.22
CA VAL A 759 37.22 -17.95 13.98
C VAL A 759 38.45 -17.15 13.58
N GLN A 760 39.45 -17.08 14.45
CA GLN A 760 40.74 -16.46 14.15
C GLN A 760 41.82 -17.53 14.01
N SER A 761 42.60 -17.49 12.94
CA SER A 761 43.69 -18.42 12.66
C SER A 761 45.01 -17.68 12.47
N HIS A 762 46.11 -18.26 12.93
CA HIS A 762 47.46 -17.76 12.63
C HIS A 762 47.76 -17.92 11.13
N VAL A 763 48.44 -16.95 10.52
CA VAL A 763 48.72 -16.93 9.07
C VAL A 763 49.66 -18.07 8.64
N SER A 764 50.53 -18.57 9.54
CA SER A 764 51.44 -19.69 9.24
C SER A 764 50.82 -21.08 9.40
N ASP A 765 49.71 -21.20 10.14
CA ASP A 765 49.19 -22.50 10.55
C ASP A 765 48.08 -22.95 9.61
N LYS A 766 48.25 -24.12 9.00
CA LYS A 766 47.25 -24.77 8.15
C LYS A 766 46.06 -25.32 8.98
N GLY A 767 45.37 -24.45 9.72
CA GLY A 767 44.12 -24.73 10.42
C GLY A 767 44.23 -25.48 11.76
N ALA A 768 45.43 -25.67 12.31
CA ALA A 768 45.63 -26.46 13.54
C ALA A 768 45.39 -25.68 14.85
N LEU A 769 45.54 -24.36 14.84
CA LEU A 769 45.34 -23.48 15.99
C LEU A 769 44.34 -22.37 15.60
N THR A 770 43.04 -22.69 15.69
CA THR A 770 41.96 -21.72 15.46
C THR A 770 41.32 -21.30 16.78
N GLN A 771 41.39 -20.02 17.09
CA GLN A 771 40.68 -19.41 18.20
C GLN A 771 39.20 -19.28 17.82
N LYS A 772 38.33 -19.98 18.57
CA LYS A 772 36.89 -20.07 18.32
C LYS A 772 36.03 -19.13 19.16
N TRP A 773 36.61 -18.52 20.20
CA TRP A 773 35.96 -17.57 21.10
C TRP A 773 36.97 -16.48 21.50
N PHE A 774 36.46 -15.34 21.96
CA PHE A 774 37.23 -14.13 22.19
C PHE A 774 36.93 -13.54 23.57
N GLU A 775 37.85 -12.77 24.14
CA GLU A 775 37.66 -12.12 25.44
C GLU A 775 37.79 -10.60 25.35
N MET A 776 37.00 -9.89 26.16
CA MET A 776 36.90 -8.42 26.12
C MET A 776 38.26 -7.73 26.34
N ASP A 777 39.06 -8.25 27.26
CA ASP A 777 40.33 -7.65 27.65
C ASP A 777 41.52 -8.16 26.81
N GLU A 778 41.38 -9.32 26.15
CA GLU A 778 42.46 -9.95 25.35
C GLU A 778 42.37 -9.66 23.85
N ASP A 779 41.16 -9.47 23.32
CA ASP A 779 40.91 -9.36 21.88
C ASP A 779 40.32 -8.00 21.49
N PRO A 780 41.07 -7.14 20.76
CA PRO A 780 40.66 -5.76 20.46
C PRO A 780 39.39 -5.66 19.59
N VAL A 781 39.02 -6.75 18.91
CA VAL A 781 37.81 -6.84 18.11
C VAL A 781 36.54 -6.85 18.98
N VAL A 782 36.61 -7.38 20.21
CA VAL A 782 35.44 -7.50 21.10
C VAL A 782 34.96 -6.12 21.59
N PRO A 783 35.80 -5.23 22.15
CA PRO A 783 35.37 -3.88 22.54
C PRO A 783 34.79 -3.08 21.38
N MET A 784 35.35 -3.22 20.16
CA MET A 784 34.84 -2.51 18.99
C MET A 784 33.44 -2.99 18.59
N ILE A 785 33.24 -4.31 18.47
CA ILE A 785 31.94 -4.88 18.12
C ILE A 785 30.91 -4.56 19.21
N PHE A 786 31.31 -4.58 20.48
CA PHE A 786 30.46 -4.16 21.59
C PHE A 786 30.05 -2.68 21.48
N ASN A 787 30.98 -1.77 21.19
CA ASN A 787 30.66 -0.36 20.98
C ASN A 787 29.74 -0.14 19.77
N LEU A 788 29.94 -0.90 18.69
CA LEU A 788 29.06 -0.88 17.52
C LEU A 788 27.66 -1.39 17.88
N PHE A 789 27.58 -2.51 18.60
CA PHE A 789 26.33 -3.05 19.10
C PHE A 789 25.58 -2.05 19.97
N ASP A 790 26.28 -1.41 20.91
CA ASP A 790 25.70 -0.39 21.78
C ASP A 790 25.26 0.87 21.03
N TYR A 791 26.01 1.29 20.02
CA TYR A 791 25.61 2.39 19.14
C TYR A 791 24.31 2.06 18.41
N ILE A 792 24.25 0.90 17.75
CA ILE A 792 23.05 0.43 17.03
C ILE A 792 21.88 0.30 18.01
N ARG A 793 22.09 -0.30 19.18
CA ARG A 793 21.07 -0.43 20.22
C ARG A 793 20.55 0.92 20.73
N SER A 794 21.45 1.90 20.90
CA SER A 794 21.09 3.23 21.39
C SER A 794 20.29 4.05 20.37
N SER A 795 20.44 3.81 19.07
CA SER A 795 19.68 4.51 18.03
C SER A 795 18.18 4.18 18.07
N PHE A 796 17.82 3.00 18.60
CA PHE A 796 16.42 2.62 18.85
C PHE A 796 15.82 3.33 20.08
N SER A 797 16.64 3.95 20.93
CA SER A 797 16.20 4.66 22.13
C SER A 797 15.96 6.15 21.86
N VAL A 798 14.71 6.50 21.56
CA VAL A 798 14.30 7.89 21.37
C VAL A 798 14.36 8.62 22.74
N LYS A 799 15.50 9.27 23.03
CA LYS A 799 15.73 10.24 24.13
C LYS A 799 15.97 9.72 25.56
N LYS A 800 16.15 8.42 25.81
CA LYS A 800 16.61 7.93 27.13
C LYS A 800 18.00 7.32 27.02
N LYS A 801 18.94 7.79 27.86
CA LYS A 801 20.26 7.18 28.00
C LYS A 801 20.06 5.71 28.40
N VAL A 802 20.61 4.79 27.62
CA VAL A 802 20.47 3.37 27.89
C VAL A 802 21.14 3.06 29.23
N ILE A 803 20.35 2.65 30.22
CA ILE A 803 20.82 2.37 31.58
C ILE A 803 21.30 0.92 31.61
N TYR A 804 22.57 0.72 32.00
CA TYR A 804 23.07 -0.61 32.33
C TYR A 804 22.70 -0.90 33.78
N TYR A 805 22.02 -2.02 34.01
CA TYR A 805 21.64 -2.45 35.35
C TYR A 805 22.74 -3.31 35.97
N GLU A 806 23.06 -3.00 37.22
CA GLU A 806 23.99 -3.75 38.06
C GLU A 806 23.37 -3.85 39.44
N PHE A 807 23.13 -5.07 39.91
CA PHE A 807 22.55 -5.31 41.22
C PHE A 807 23.63 -5.33 42.30
N GLU A 808 23.30 -4.84 43.49
CA GLU A 808 24.07 -5.14 44.69
C GLU A 808 24.11 -6.66 44.93
N ASP A 809 25.24 -7.20 45.40
CA ASP A 809 25.44 -8.65 45.56
C ASP A 809 24.35 -9.30 46.42
N VAL A 810 23.91 -8.62 47.48
CA VAL A 810 22.84 -9.11 48.36
C VAL A 810 21.51 -9.23 47.60
N VAL A 811 21.18 -8.28 46.73
CA VAL A 811 19.96 -8.35 45.90
C VAL A 811 20.13 -9.48 44.89
N LYS A 812 21.23 -9.49 44.14
CA LYS A 812 21.53 -10.46 43.08
C LYS A 812 21.48 -11.91 43.56
N ASN A 813 22.02 -12.19 44.74
CA ASN A 813 22.13 -13.55 45.27
C ASN A 813 20.81 -14.08 45.86
N ASN A 814 19.85 -13.20 46.14
CA ASN A 814 18.57 -13.57 46.75
C ASN A 814 17.38 -13.49 45.77
N ILE A 815 17.59 -13.20 44.47
CA ILE A 815 16.50 -13.20 43.47
C ILE A 815 15.94 -14.63 43.32
N SER A 816 14.65 -14.79 43.63
CA SER A 816 13.94 -16.07 43.56
C SER A 816 12.90 -16.12 42.42
N GLY A 817 12.34 -14.98 42.03
CA GLY A 817 11.33 -14.88 40.98
C GLY A 817 11.29 -13.51 40.32
N GLN A 818 10.53 -13.39 39.23
CA GLN A 818 10.40 -12.14 38.45
C GLN A 818 9.02 -11.98 37.81
N PHE A 819 8.65 -10.72 37.55
CA PHE A 819 7.47 -10.33 36.79
C PHE A 819 7.87 -9.63 35.50
N TYR A 820 7.17 -9.94 34.42
CA TYR A 820 7.38 -9.31 33.12
C TYR A 820 6.32 -8.25 32.82
N ASN A 821 6.73 -7.21 32.09
CA ASN A 821 5.79 -6.31 31.43
C ASN A 821 5.30 -6.87 30.09
N SER A 822 4.42 -6.13 29.41
CA SER A 822 3.87 -6.48 28.09
C SER A 822 4.93 -6.64 26.97
N TYR A 823 6.15 -6.16 27.20
CA TYR A 823 7.29 -6.26 26.28
C TYR A 823 8.27 -7.35 26.68
N GLY A 824 7.90 -8.21 27.63
CA GLY A 824 8.73 -9.34 28.06
C GLY A 824 9.98 -8.92 28.83
N LYS A 825 10.04 -7.69 29.33
CA LYS A 825 11.13 -7.16 30.18
C LYS A 825 10.74 -7.29 31.64
N THR A 826 11.71 -7.46 32.52
CA THR A 826 11.43 -7.62 33.94
C THR A 826 11.09 -6.27 34.57
N SER A 827 9.90 -6.17 35.16
CA SER A 827 9.38 -4.97 35.82
C SER A 827 9.40 -5.06 37.35
N ALA A 828 9.43 -6.28 37.89
CA ALA A 828 9.60 -6.52 39.32
C ALA A 828 10.34 -7.84 39.58
N ILE A 829 10.98 -7.92 40.73
CA ILE A 829 11.73 -9.10 41.19
C ILE A 829 11.28 -9.48 42.59
N ILE A 830 11.35 -10.77 42.90
CA ILE A 830 11.11 -11.29 44.25
C ILE A 830 12.45 -11.68 44.87
N LEU A 831 12.72 -11.17 46.06
CA LEU A 831 13.87 -11.56 46.87
C LEU A 831 13.45 -12.53 47.96
N ASP A 832 14.21 -13.61 48.12
CA ASP A 832 14.05 -14.61 49.16
C ASP A 832 15.35 -14.71 49.98
N PHE A 833 15.26 -14.31 51.26
CA PHE A 833 16.40 -14.24 52.17
C PHE A 833 16.55 -15.47 53.07
N HIS A 834 15.82 -16.55 52.83
CA HIS A 834 15.92 -17.76 53.67
C HIS A 834 17.34 -18.36 53.74
N LYS A 835 18.21 -18.04 52.77
CA LYS A 835 19.61 -18.49 52.71
C LYS A 835 20.61 -17.53 53.35
N ASP A 836 20.20 -16.31 53.67
CA ASP A 836 21.07 -15.30 54.27
C ASP A 836 20.94 -15.31 55.80
N GLN A 837 22.00 -15.73 56.50
CA GLN A 837 21.99 -15.87 57.95
C GLN A 837 21.73 -14.55 58.69
N ASN A 838 22.04 -13.39 58.09
CA ASN A 838 21.84 -12.07 58.69
C ASN A 838 20.40 -11.55 58.50
N LEU A 839 19.68 -12.08 57.51
CA LEU A 839 18.35 -11.60 57.10
C LEU A 839 17.26 -12.65 57.27
N ASN A 840 17.63 -13.79 57.83
CA ASN A 840 16.73 -14.88 58.17
C ASN A 840 15.54 -14.33 58.99
N GLY A 841 14.32 -14.66 58.55
CA GLY A 841 13.05 -14.15 59.10
C GLY A 841 12.46 -12.90 58.42
N LEU A 842 13.06 -12.37 57.35
CA LEU A 842 12.33 -11.49 56.42
C LEU A 842 11.42 -12.33 55.51
N PRO A 843 10.16 -11.92 55.25
CA PRO A 843 9.35 -12.53 54.22
C PRO A 843 9.96 -12.26 52.83
N LYS A 844 9.45 -12.95 51.81
CA LYS A 844 9.84 -12.66 50.44
C LYS A 844 9.51 -11.20 50.11
N LEU A 845 10.43 -10.48 49.47
CA LEU A 845 10.27 -9.06 49.18
C LEU A 845 10.00 -8.84 47.69
N LEU A 846 8.91 -8.14 47.38
CA LEU A 846 8.62 -7.69 46.02
C LEU A 846 9.25 -6.32 45.78
N LEU A 847 10.13 -6.23 44.78
CA LEU A 847 10.76 -4.98 44.36
C LEU A 847 10.37 -4.64 42.92
N TYR A 848 9.64 -3.54 42.73
CA TYR A 848 9.39 -2.98 41.40
C TYR A 848 10.56 -2.11 40.96
N THR A 849 11.00 -2.25 39.72
CA THR A 849 12.12 -1.46 39.16
C THR A 849 11.60 -0.20 38.47
N GLU A 850 12.22 0.96 38.69
CA GLU A 850 11.79 2.24 38.06
C GLU A 850 11.87 2.21 36.52
N ASN A 851 12.88 1.58 35.94
CA ASN A 851 12.82 1.19 34.53
C ASN A 851 13.00 -0.33 34.42
N PRO A 852 12.36 -0.97 33.43
CA PRO A 852 12.49 -2.41 33.24
C PRO A 852 13.95 -2.85 33.08
N ILE A 853 14.24 -4.06 33.51
CA ILE A 853 15.56 -4.70 33.47
C ILE A 853 15.51 -5.93 32.54
N PRO A 854 16.66 -6.51 32.12
CA PRO A 854 16.63 -7.67 31.23
C PRO A 854 16.12 -8.91 31.97
N PRO A 855 15.39 -9.82 31.30
CA PRO A 855 14.95 -11.07 31.88
C PRO A 855 16.09 -11.93 32.43
N MET A 856 15.85 -12.55 33.58
CA MET A 856 16.86 -13.35 34.29
C MET A 856 16.53 -14.84 34.25
N ALA A 857 17.51 -15.69 34.56
CA ALA A 857 17.34 -17.14 34.61
C ALA A 857 16.69 -17.59 35.93
N VAL A 858 15.52 -17.02 36.23
CA VAL A 858 14.67 -17.30 37.41
C VAL A 858 13.21 -17.43 36.98
N GLY A 859 12.40 -18.14 37.75
CA GLY A 859 11.01 -18.42 37.39
C GLY A 859 10.14 -17.16 37.26
N GLN A 860 9.12 -17.23 36.40
CA GLN A 860 8.07 -16.24 36.33
C GLN A 860 7.09 -16.45 37.49
N GLU A 861 6.74 -15.35 38.15
CA GLU A 861 5.72 -15.34 39.19
C GLU A 861 4.45 -14.71 38.63
N HIS A 862 3.30 -15.26 39.04
CA HIS A 862 1.99 -14.82 38.52
C HIS A 862 1.16 -14.11 39.59
N ASN A 863 1.30 -14.48 40.87
CA ASN A 863 0.50 -13.94 41.96
C ASN A 863 1.37 -13.79 43.23
N TYR A 864 2.02 -12.64 43.40
CA TYR A 864 2.68 -12.29 44.65
C TYR A 864 2.32 -10.85 45.03
N ASN A 865 1.62 -10.68 46.15
CA ASN A 865 1.13 -9.38 46.59
C ASN A 865 1.25 -9.21 48.12
N GLU A 866 2.18 -9.93 48.75
CA GLU A 866 2.46 -9.73 50.16
C GLU A 866 3.06 -8.33 50.36
N LYS A 867 2.39 -7.55 51.20
CA LYS A 867 2.88 -6.26 51.68
C LYS A 867 3.78 -6.51 52.88
N ILE A 868 4.77 -5.65 53.05
CA ILE A 868 5.66 -5.72 54.22
C ILE A 868 5.40 -4.58 55.19
N THR A 869 5.66 -4.87 56.46
CA THR A 869 5.62 -3.89 57.54
C THR A 869 6.82 -2.95 57.47
N PHE A 870 6.68 -1.76 58.07
CA PHE A 870 7.78 -0.81 58.18
C PHE A 870 9.01 -1.34 58.93
N GLU A 871 8.82 -2.21 59.93
CA GLU A 871 9.94 -2.86 60.64
C GLU A 871 10.73 -3.80 59.73
N GLN A 872 10.05 -4.54 58.85
CA GLN A 872 10.71 -5.38 57.85
C GLN A 872 11.48 -4.55 56.82
N ILE A 873 10.96 -3.37 56.44
CA ILE A 873 11.68 -2.41 55.57
C ILE A 873 12.93 -1.90 56.25
N LYS A 874 12.87 -1.51 57.53
CA LYS A 874 14.06 -1.05 58.28
C LYS A 874 15.14 -2.12 58.29
N LYS A 875 14.76 -3.39 58.52
CA LYS A 875 15.68 -4.53 58.47
C LYS A 875 16.29 -4.71 57.07
N PHE A 876 15.51 -4.60 56.00
CA PHE A 876 16.01 -4.64 54.62
C PHE A 876 16.94 -3.45 54.29
N LEU A 877 16.57 -2.23 54.70
CA LEU A 877 17.35 -1.03 54.43
C LEU A 877 18.68 -0.99 55.17
N SER A 878 18.78 -1.65 56.34
CA SER A 878 20.01 -1.72 57.13
C SER A 878 21.20 -2.36 56.41
N ILE A 879 20.96 -3.06 55.30
CA ILE A 879 21.98 -3.75 54.51
C ILE A 879 22.70 -2.80 53.55
N PHE A 880 22.06 -1.69 53.18
CA PHE A 880 22.61 -0.75 52.22
C PHE A 880 23.34 0.39 52.97
N PRO A 881 24.62 0.64 52.69
CA PRO A 881 25.42 1.63 53.42
C PRO A 881 24.96 3.09 53.19
N GLU A 882 24.37 3.41 52.03
CA GLU A 882 23.75 4.72 51.74
C GLU A 882 22.50 4.53 50.87
N VAL A 883 21.33 4.95 51.36
CA VAL A 883 20.06 4.86 50.62
C VAL A 883 19.28 6.15 50.75
N LYS A 884 18.66 6.60 49.67
CA LYS A 884 17.61 7.62 49.74
C LYS A 884 16.25 6.94 49.77
N VAL A 885 15.46 7.23 50.78
CA VAL A 885 14.12 6.65 50.98
C VAL A 885 13.08 7.75 50.84
N GLN A 886 12.11 7.56 49.95
CA GLN A 886 10.97 8.45 49.79
C GLN A 886 9.67 7.66 49.98
N LEU A 887 8.80 8.15 50.86
CA LEU A 887 7.48 7.59 51.11
C LEU A 887 6.47 8.22 50.15
N ASN A 888 5.81 7.39 49.34
CA ASN A 888 4.71 7.78 48.48
C ASN A 888 3.42 7.11 49.00
N SER A 889 2.58 7.89 49.69
CA SER A 889 1.27 7.43 50.17
C SER A 889 0.15 8.04 49.32
N ASN A 890 -0.68 7.20 48.69
CA ASN A 890 -2.00 7.56 48.16
C ASN A 890 -3.08 6.70 48.85
N GLU A 891 -4.36 7.12 48.82
CA GLU A 891 -5.51 6.49 49.52
C GLU A 891 -5.74 4.99 49.25
N MET A 892 -5.05 4.36 48.29
CA MET A 892 -5.21 2.93 47.95
C MET A 892 -3.94 2.06 48.04
N ILE A 893 -2.72 2.64 47.99
CA ILE A 893 -1.46 1.87 48.00
C ILE A 893 -0.37 2.72 48.69
N SER A 894 0.27 2.16 49.72
CA SER A 894 1.49 2.72 50.31
C SER A 894 2.71 2.08 49.66
N MET A 895 3.63 2.88 49.10
CA MET A 895 4.89 2.39 48.53
C MET A 895 6.08 3.18 49.08
N VAL A 896 7.18 2.47 49.29
CA VAL A 896 8.47 3.05 49.66
C VAL A 896 9.39 3.00 48.45
N LYS A 897 9.85 4.17 48.00
CA LYS A 897 10.87 4.33 46.97
C LYS A 897 12.25 4.27 47.64
N VAL A 898 13.08 3.35 47.18
CA VAL A 898 14.44 3.09 47.67
C VAL A 898 15.41 3.34 46.53
N THR A 899 16.27 4.34 46.65
CA THR A 899 17.37 4.56 45.69
C THR A 899 18.70 4.13 46.32
N SER A 900 19.34 3.12 45.71
CA SER A 900 20.57 2.51 46.21
C SER A 900 21.83 3.27 45.80
N THR A 901 22.98 2.83 46.33
CA THR A 901 24.33 3.36 46.00
C THR A 901 24.70 3.19 44.52
N LEU A 902 24.12 2.21 43.83
CA LEU A 902 24.33 1.99 42.39
C LEU A 902 23.37 2.83 41.52
N ASN A 903 22.64 3.78 42.12
CA ASN A 903 21.55 4.55 41.49
C ASN A 903 20.41 3.68 40.94
N ASN A 904 20.22 2.48 41.48
CA ASN A 904 19.02 1.70 41.19
C ASN A 904 17.87 2.22 42.06
N THR A 905 16.74 2.48 41.45
CA THR A 905 15.51 2.84 42.15
C THR A 905 14.57 1.66 42.17
N TYR A 906 14.18 1.26 43.38
CA TYR A 906 13.20 0.22 43.65
C TYR A 906 11.95 0.83 44.32
N TYR A 907 10.78 0.27 44.04
CA TYR A 907 9.55 0.55 44.78
C TYR A 907 9.11 -0.70 45.52
N ILE A 908 8.79 -0.55 46.79
CA ILE A 908 8.44 -1.64 47.70
C ILE A 908 7.02 -1.40 48.22
N PRO A 909 6.07 -2.33 48.05
CA PRO A 909 4.72 -2.20 48.58
C PRO A 909 4.70 -2.43 50.10
N VAL A 910 4.00 -1.58 50.84
CA VAL A 910 3.99 -1.60 52.31
C VAL A 910 2.58 -1.63 52.88
N GLU A 911 2.42 -2.20 54.07
CA GLU A 911 1.15 -2.17 54.79
C GLU A 911 0.84 -0.74 55.25
N PRO A 912 -0.38 -0.21 55.01
CA PRO A 912 -0.77 1.10 55.49
C PRO A 912 -0.90 1.05 57.02
N ASN A 913 0.04 1.66 57.75
CA ASN A 913 -0.03 1.74 59.20
C ASN A 913 -0.72 3.04 59.61
N GLY A 914 -1.90 2.93 60.21
CA GLY A 914 -2.63 4.06 60.76
C GLY A 914 -1.75 4.88 61.72
N GLU A 915 -1.72 6.19 61.51
CA GLU A 915 -1.10 7.25 62.34
C GLU A 915 0.43 7.29 62.49
N GLU A 916 1.21 6.25 62.15
CA GLU A 916 2.68 6.30 62.19
C GLU A 916 3.36 6.80 60.90
N ASP A 917 2.60 6.96 59.79
CA ASP A 917 3.10 7.46 58.48
C ASP A 917 3.69 8.90 58.52
N LYS A 918 3.65 9.58 59.68
CA LYS A 918 4.18 10.94 59.89
C LYS A 918 5.43 11.02 60.78
N LEU A 919 5.87 9.94 61.41
CA LEU A 919 6.91 10.01 62.45
C LEU A 919 7.96 8.90 62.32
N ILE A 920 8.92 9.06 61.40
CA ILE A 920 10.25 8.46 61.59
C ILE A 920 11.34 9.47 61.18
N PRO A 921 12.09 10.05 62.13
CA PRO A 921 13.36 10.72 61.86
C PRO A 921 14.46 9.65 61.78
N LEU A 922 14.58 8.97 60.65
CA LEU A 922 15.82 8.32 60.27
C LEU A 922 16.75 9.42 59.75
N GLN A 923 18.04 9.38 60.09
CA GLN A 923 19.06 10.31 59.58
C GLN A 923 19.27 10.12 58.07
N LEU A 924 18.23 10.41 57.29
CA LEU A 924 18.20 10.39 55.83
C LEU A 924 18.27 11.83 55.36
N LYS A 925 19.32 12.16 54.61
CA LYS A 925 19.45 13.46 53.96
C LYS A 925 18.34 13.61 52.92
N GLU A 926 17.45 14.57 53.19
CA GLU A 926 16.39 15.13 52.32
C GLU A 926 15.22 14.20 51.98
N ILE A 927 14.12 14.37 52.73
CA ILE A 927 12.78 13.92 52.36
C ILE A 927 12.06 15.10 51.71
N THR A 928 11.66 14.97 50.44
CA THR A 928 10.73 15.89 49.78
C THR A 928 9.42 15.16 49.50
N THR A 929 8.32 15.66 50.06
CA THR A 929 6.96 15.17 49.80
C THR A 929 6.37 15.90 48.59
N PHE A 930 5.86 15.16 47.61
CA PHE A 930 5.08 15.71 46.49
C PHE A 930 3.70 15.05 46.46
N SER A 931 2.64 15.86 46.39
CA SER A 931 1.27 15.40 46.16
C SER A 931 0.95 15.41 44.66
N LEU A 932 0.46 14.28 44.12
CA LEU A 932 -0.02 14.20 42.74
C LEU A 932 -1.46 14.74 42.63
N PRO A 933 -1.78 15.59 41.64
CA PRO A 933 -3.16 16.01 41.39
C PRO A 933 -3.98 14.88 40.74
N LYS A 934 -5.23 14.69 41.19
CA LYS A 934 -6.21 13.79 40.56
C LYS A 934 -6.70 14.37 39.23
N GLY A 935 -6.79 13.52 38.19
CA GLY A 935 -7.50 13.78 36.94
C GLY A 935 -6.58 13.99 35.73
N ILE A 936 -6.76 13.16 34.69
CA ILE A 936 -5.97 13.04 33.44
C ILE A 936 -4.66 12.25 33.65
N SER A 937 -4.48 11.15 32.90
CA SER A 937 -3.24 10.38 32.92
C SER A 937 -2.06 11.29 32.55
N GLU A 938 -0.93 11.20 33.27
CA GLU A 938 0.25 12.05 33.02
C GLU A 938 0.72 11.99 31.56
N PHE A 939 0.50 10.87 30.89
CA PHE A 939 0.77 10.67 29.48
C PHE A 939 -0.09 11.55 28.56
N MET A 940 -1.39 11.66 28.84
CA MET A 940 -2.29 12.55 28.08
C MET A 940 -1.90 14.01 28.27
N LYS A 941 -1.54 14.40 29.51
CA LYS A 941 -1.02 15.73 29.81
C LYS A 941 0.30 16.01 29.11
N PHE A 942 1.20 15.02 29.06
CA PHE A 942 2.47 15.11 28.34
C PHE A 942 2.26 15.33 26.84
N ASN A 943 1.41 14.53 26.17
CA ASN A 943 1.15 14.68 24.74
C ASN A 943 0.50 16.03 24.40
N PHE A 944 -0.47 16.44 25.23
CA PHE A 944 -1.08 17.75 25.10
C PHE A 944 -0.04 18.88 25.20
N ASN A 945 0.81 18.85 26.23
CA ASN A 945 1.87 19.86 26.41
C ASN A 945 2.91 19.84 25.30
N LYS A 946 3.24 18.65 24.76
CA LYS A 946 4.14 18.51 23.61
C LYS A 946 3.57 19.22 22.38
N ARG A 947 2.29 19.03 22.08
CA ARG A 947 1.60 19.71 20.98
C ARG A 947 1.56 21.22 21.19
N VAL A 948 1.20 21.66 22.40
CA VAL A 948 1.22 23.10 22.77
C VAL A 948 2.59 23.73 22.51
N ALA A 949 3.68 23.04 22.90
CA ALA A 949 5.04 23.53 22.70
C ALA A 949 5.40 23.66 21.20
N ALA A 950 5.05 22.68 20.37
CA ALA A 950 5.30 22.73 18.93
C ALA A 950 4.57 23.92 18.27
N TYR A 951 3.29 24.09 18.60
CA TYR A 951 2.46 25.17 18.09
C TYR A 951 2.96 26.56 18.51
N LEU A 952 3.28 26.74 19.79
CA LEU A 952 3.87 27.99 20.28
C LEU A 952 5.17 28.33 19.56
N GLY A 953 6.02 27.34 19.29
CA GLY A 953 7.25 27.52 18.53
C GLY A 953 7.00 27.98 17.09
N GLU A 954 6.02 27.39 16.40
CA GLU A 954 5.66 27.78 15.03
C GLU A 954 5.02 29.17 14.96
N TYR A 955 4.08 29.48 15.87
CA TYR A 955 3.47 30.81 15.96
C TYR A 955 4.49 31.91 16.29
N ALA A 956 5.45 31.61 17.18
CA ALA A 956 6.52 32.54 17.52
C ALA A 956 7.43 32.85 16.32
N LYS A 957 7.79 31.84 15.53
CA LYS A 957 8.56 32.04 14.29
C LYS A 957 7.78 32.86 13.27
N TYR A 958 6.51 32.50 13.02
CA TYR A 958 5.65 33.21 12.08
C TYR A 958 5.47 34.68 12.46
N LEU A 959 5.09 34.97 13.72
CA LEU A 959 4.87 36.34 14.17
C LEU A 959 6.16 37.15 14.22
N LEU A 960 7.30 36.54 14.56
CA LEU A 960 8.60 37.21 14.48
C LEU A 960 8.99 37.54 13.04
N ALA A 961 8.71 36.65 12.08
CA ALA A 961 8.95 36.90 10.66
C ALA A 961 8.11 38.07 10.13
N VAL A 962 6.81 38.06 10.43
CA VAL A 962 5.88 39.14 10.06
C VAL A 962 6.31 40.47 10.69
N TRP A 963 6.59 40.47 12.00
CA TRP A 963 7.03 41.67 12.73
C TRP A 963 8.37 42.21 12.20
N ALA A 964 9.35 41.34 11.92
CA ALA A 964 10.63 41.74 11.35
C ALA A 964 10.48 42.34 9.94
N SER A 965 9.59 41.77 9.13
CA SER A 965 9.23 42.31 7.81
C SER A 965 8.56 43.68 7.92
N GLU A 966 7.61 43.86 8.84
CA GLU A 966 6.97 45.16 9.11
C GLU A 966 7.98 46.23 9.56
N LYS A 967 9.01 45.82 10.29
CA LYS A 967 10.10 46.69 10.76
C LYS A 967 11.24 46.87 9.74
N ASN A 968 11.16 46.24 8.57
CA ASN A 968 12.21 46.23 7.54
C ASN A 968 13.58 45.82 8.08
N LEU A 969 13.64 44.79 8.92
CA LEU A 969 14.88 44.27 9.50
C LEU A 969 15.57 43.29 8.53
N PRO A 970 16.78 43.60 8.03
CA PRO A 970 17.51 42.70 7.12
C PRO A 970 18.12 41.47 7.83
N TYR A 971 18.30 41.55 9.16
CA TYR A 971 18.73 40.45 10.02
C TYR A 971 18.13 40.64 11.42
N ILE A 972 17.92 39.55 12.16
CA ILE A 972 17.35 39.56 13.51
C ILE A 972 18.48 39.42 14.53
N ALA A 973 18.80 40.47 15.29
CA ALA A 973 19.74 40.40 16.41
C ALA A 973 19.02 40.09 17.72
N ASP A 974 19.79 39.73 18.77
CA ASP A 974 19.21 39.38 20.08
C ASP A 974 18.41 40.53 20.71
N LYS A 975 18.80 41.79 20.45
CA LYS A 975 18.05 42.98 20.88
C LYS A 975 16.67 43.06 20.22
N ASP A 976 16.53 42.58 18.98
CA ASP A 976 15.29 42.64 18.21
C ASP A 976 14.33 41.55 18.69
N ILE A 977 14.85 40.40 19.13
CA ILE A 977 14.05 39.34 19.81
C ILE A 977 13.47 39.88 21.12
N ILE A 978 14.23 40.65 21.90
CA ILE A 978 13.73 41.25 23.14
C ILE A 978 12.59 42.24 22.82
N GLN A 979 12.77 43.11 21.82
CA GLN A 979 11.71 44.04 21.40
C GLN A 979 10.46 43.33 20.85
N PHE A 980 10.64 42.21 20.15
CA PHE A 980 9.54 41.37 19.71
C PHE A 980 8.79 40.78 20.91
N VAL A 981 9.49 40.22 21.88
CA VAL A 981 8.89 39.64 23.10
C VAL A 981 8.05 40.70 23.82
N ASP A 982 8.61 41.89 24.03
CA ASP A 982 7.93 43.00 24.71
C ASP A 982 6.68 43.50 23.97
N SER A 983 6.62 43.32 22.65
CA SER A 983 5.54 43.85 21.80
C SER A 983 4.54 42.82 21.29
N LYS A 984 4.86 41.52 21.35
CA LYS A 984 4.08 40.44 20.73
C LYS A 984 3.86 39.21 21.62
N ILE A 985 4.39 39.17 22.84
CA ILE A 985 4.15 38.08 23.78
C ILE A 985 3.56 38.62 25.08
N ARG A 986 2.48 37.99 25.56
CA ARG A 986 1.80 38.35 26.80
C ARG A 986 1.77 37.17 27.77
N LEU A 987 2.12 37.42 29.03
CA LEU A 987 2.04 36.44 30.11
C LEU A 987 0.64 36.47 30.73
N ASP A 988 -0.06 35.34 30.71
CA ASP A 988 -1.32 35.13 31.41
C ASP A 988 -1.31 33.76 32.11
N PRO A 989 -1.04 33.72 33.43
CA PRO A 989 -0.96 32.48 34.19
C PRO A 989 -2.26 31.66 34.23
N SER A 990 -3.40 32.27 33.89
CA SER A 990 -4.71 31.61 33.90
C SER A 990 -5.11 31.02 32.55
N TYR A 991 -4.28 31.19 31.53
CA TYR A 991 -4.61 30.82 30.16
C TYR A 991 -4.56 29.30 29.91
N GLU A 992 -5.63 28.77 29.31
CA GLU A 992 -5.77 27.37 28.91
C GLU A 992 -5.75 27.24 27.38
N TYR A 993 -4.80 26.49 26.85
CA TYR A 993 -4.75 26.11 25.43
C TYR A 993 -5.89 25.12 25.10
N LYS A 994 -6.58 25.28 23.97
CA LYS A 994 -7.71 24.39 23.58
C LYS A 994 -7.69 24.00 22.12
N ASP A 995 -7.49 24.96 21.22
CA ASP A 995 -7.59 24.75 19.78
C ASP A 995 -6.24 24.66 19.07
N PHE A 996 -6.09 23.67 18.18
CA PHE A 996 -4.89 23.42 17.38
C PHE A 996 -5.19 23.60 15.88
N PRO A 997 -5.08 24.82 15.34
CA PRO A 997 -5.39 25.10 13.93
C PRO A 997 -4.38 24.48 12.97
N SER A 998 -4.70 24.41 11.68
CA SER A 998 -3.75 24.00 10.63
C SER A 998 -3.14 25.19 9.88
N GLN A 999 -3.60 26.41 10.13
CA GLN A 999 -3.21 27.62 9.42
C GLN A 999 -2.91 28.76 10.40
N PHE A 1000 -1.96 29.62 10.03
CA PHE A 1000 -1.70 30.86 10.77
C PHE A 1000 -2.81 31.88 10.50
N GLY A 1001 -3.28 32.57 11.55
CA GLY A 1001 -4.20 33.73 11.41
C GLY A 1001 -5.69 33.42 11.24
N VAL A 1002 -6.11 32.16 11.11
CA VAL A 1002 -7.53 31.79 11.25
C VAL A 1002 -7.86 31.88 12.73
N VAL A 1003 -8.67 32.89 13.11
CA VAL A 1003 -9.19 33.20 14.47
C VAL A 1003 -9.01 32.07 15.48
N THR A 1004 -7.83 31.96 16.08
CA THR A 1004 -7.59 31.01 17.17
C THR A 1004 -7.26 31.80 18.41
N GLU A 1005 -8.31 32.05 19.19
CA GLU A 1005 -8.23 32.40 20.60
C GLU A 1005 -7.43 31.38 21.43
N GLY A 1006 -6.96 30.26 20.84
CA GLY A 1006 -6.21 29.20 21.51
C GLY A 1006 -4.71 29.41 21.68
N PHE A 1007 -4.04 30.23 20.85
CA PHE A 1007 -2.59 30.51 21.00
C PHE A 1007 -2.20 31.99 20.85
N VAL A 1008 -3.02 32.76 20.11
CA VAL A 1008 -2.80 34.18 19.85
C VAL A 1008 -4.08 34.94 20.18
N GLN A 1009 -3.96 35.96 21.02
CA GLN A 1009 -5.07 36.84 21.40
C GLN A 1009 -4.65 38.30 21.16
N ASP A 1010 -5.50 39.06 20.47
CA ASP A 1010 -5.23 40.45 20.07
C ASP A 1010 -3.89 40.65 19.34
N GLY A 1011 -3.48 39.65 18.55
CA GLY A 1011 -2.20 39.66 17.82
C GLY A 1011 -0.96 39.39 18.67
N ASN A 1012 -1.13 38.96 19.94
CA ASN A 1012 -0.05 38.57 20.85
C ASN A 1012 -0.09 37.08 21.17
N ILE A 1013 1.08 36.43 21.28
CA ILE A 1013 1.21 35.06 21.76
C ILE A 1013 0.97 35.04 23.26
N ILE A 1014 0.09 34.16 23.73
CA ILE A 1014 -0.18 34.01 25.15
C ILE A 1014 0.65 32.86 25.72
N VAL A 1015 1.42 33.16 26.77
CA VAL A 1015 2.21 32.17 27.54
C VAL A 1015 1.71 32.14 28.97
N ASN A 1016 1.64 30.95 29.58
CA ASN A 1016 1.06 30.77 30.91
C ASN A 1016 2.07 30.71 32.06
N SER A 1017 3.37 30.84 31.79
CA SER A 1017 4.41 30.87 32.83
C SER A 1017 5.66 31.61 32.37
N GLU A 1018 6.38 32.22 33.31
CA GLU A 1018 7.67 32.88 33.04
C GLU A 1018 8.73 31.88 32.55
N GLU A 1019 8.67 30.63 33.01
CA GLU A 1019 9.55 29.57 32.55
C GLU A 1019 9.31 29.27 31.06
N LEU A 1020 8.06 29.16 30.64
CA LEU A 1020 7.69 28.94 29.23
C LEU A 1020 8.16 30.10 28.35
N LEU A 1021 7.97 31.34 28.82
CA LEU A 1021 8.48 32.53 28.14
C LEU A 1021 10.00 32.45 27.96
N THR A 1022 10.73 32.14 29.02
CA THR A 1022 12.20 32.03 28.99
C THR A 1022 12.67 30.98 27.99
N ARG A 1023 12.02 29.81 27.96
CA ARG A 1023 12.31 28.73 27.00
C ARG A 1023 11.98 29.13 25.56
N LEU A 1024 10.87 29.85 25.34
CA LEU A 1024 10.47 30.33 24.03
C LEU A 1024 11.46 31.38 23.49
N VAL A 1025 11.93 32.29 24.33
CA VAL A 1025 12.98 33.26 23.97
C VAL A 1025 14.28 32.56 23.60
N TYR A 1026 14.68 31.55 24.38
CA TYR A 1026 15.86 30.74 24.06
C TYR A 1026 15.69 30.02 22.71
N TYR A 1027 14.52 29.44 22.45
CA TYR A 1027 14.20 28.81 21.17
C TYR A 1027 14.29 29.78 19.99
N LEU A 1028 13.70 30.99 20.10
CA LEU A 1028 13.78 32.00 19.05
C LEU A 1028 15.23 32.45 18.76
N ARG A 1029 16.09 32.51 19.78
CA ARG A 1029 17.52 32.80 19.60
C ARG A 1029 18.25 31.75 18.79
N LEU A 1030 17.86 30.48 18.92
CA LEU A 1030 18.43 29.37 18.14
C LEU A 1030 17.95 29.37 16.69
N GLU A 1031 16.69 29.76 16.45
CA GLU A 1031 16.06 29.65 15.13
C GLU A 1031 16.16 30.93 14.28
N LYS A 1032 16.66 32.06 14.83
CA LYS A 1032 16.64 33.39 14.20
C LYS A 1032 17.17 33.46 12.76
N ASP A 1033 18.12 32.61 12.40
CA ASP A 1033 18.73 32.58 11.06
C ASP A 1033 17.84 31.90 10.00
N ARG A 1034 16.75 31.22 10.41
CA ARG A 1034 15.84 30.45 9.54
C ARG A 1034 14.46 31.10 9.36
N ILE A 1035 14.21 32.25 9.98
CA ILE A 1035 12.88 32.85 10.13
C ILE A 1035 12.42 33.62 8.88
N ALA A 1036 13.32 34.08 8.02
CA ALA A 1036 12.95 34.89 6.85
C ALA A 1036 11.97 34.18 5.88
N SER A 1037 12.01 32.84 5.83
CA SER A 1037 11.12 32.03 4.99
C SER A 1037 9.67 31.94 5.51
N TYR A 1038 9.41 32.33 6.76
CA TYR A 1038 8.10 32.16 7.41
C TYR A 1038 7.06 33.23 7.03
N THR A 1039 7.44 34.30 6.35
CA THR A 1039 6.50 35.37 5.93
C THR A 1039 5.50 34.92 4.87
N GLU A 1040 5.86 33.91 4.06
CA GLU A 1040 5.01 33.38 2.98
C GLU A 1040 4.24 32.11 3.38
N ILE A 1041 4.56 31.54 4.55
CA ILE A 1041 3.97 30.29 5.03
C ILE A 1041 2.58 30.56 5.63
N LYS A 1042 1.54 29.97 5.02
CA LYS A 1042 0.15 30.05 5.51
C LYS A 1042 -0.27 28.86 6.37
N ILE A 1043 0.41 27.73 6.22
CA ILE A 1043 0.08 26.45 6.84
C ILE A 1043 1.12 26.11 7.91
N ILE A 1044 0.68 25.63 9.07
CA ILE A 1044 1.58 25.33 10.19
C ILE A 1044 2.41 24.06 9.86
N PRO A 1045 3.75 24.12 9.77
CA PRO A 1045 4.59 23.02 9.27
C PRO A 1045 4.62 21.78 10.16
N VAL A 1046 4.52 21.95 11.49
CA VAL A 1046 4.70 20.85 12.46
C VAL A 1046 3.36 20.52 13.13
N THR A 1047 2.43 19.99 12.35
CA THR A 1047 1.10 19.57 12.85
C THR A 1047 1.06 18.11 13.31
N TYR A 1048 1.85 17.22 12.69
CA TYR A 1048 1.86 15.77 12.98
C TYR A 1048 3.31 15.24 12.99
N ALA A 1049 3.88 15.05 14.18
CA ALA A 1049 5.24 14.56 14.39
C ALA A 1049 5.29 13.09 14.81
N ASP A 1050 4.23 12.59 15.44
CA ASP A 1050 4.09 11.18 15.81
C ASP A 1050 2.66 10.66 15.65
N ILE A 1051 2.48 9.36 15.86
CA ILE A 1051 1.17 8.68 15.77
C ILE A 1051 0.09 9.24 16.71
N LEU A 1052 0.48 9.82 17.85
CA LEU A 1052 -0.43 10.35 18.87
C LEU A 1052 -0.98 11.73 18.50
N ASP A 1053 -0.40 12.39 17.49
CA ASP A 1053 -0.90 13.65 16.97
C ASP A 1053 -2.18 13.46 16.11
N PHE A 1054 -2.44 12.24 15.63
CA PHE A 1054 -3.64 11.90 14.88
C PHE A 1054 -4.84 11.61 15.78
N ARG A 1055 -6.04 11.92 15.28
CA ARG A 1055 -7.32 11.60 15.92
C ARG A 1055 -7.56 10.10 15.93
N THR A 1056 -8.00 9.60 17.08
CA THR A 1056 -8.46 8.23 17.23
C THR A 1056 -9.95 8.15 16.92
N TYR A 1057 -10.34 7.26 16.01
CA TYR A 1057 -11.75 6.94 15.76
C TYR A 1057 -12.06 5.54 16.31
N GLN A 1058 -13.27 5.33 16.83
CA GLN A 1058 -13.61 4.08 17.51
C GLN A 1058 -13.59 2.85 16.60
N ASN A 1059 -13.87 3.01 15.30
CA ASN A 1059 -13.98 1.94 14.32
C ASN A 1059 -12.66 1.64 13.56
N GLN A 1060 -11.57 2.36 13.84
CA GLN A 1060 -10.30 2.15 13.15
C GLN A 1060 -9.12 2.19 14.12
N ILE A 1061 -8.01 1.56 13.71
CA ILE A 1061 -6.76 1.48 14.45
C ILE A 1061 -5.72 2.27 13.66
N MET A 1062 -4.91 3.04 14.38
CA MET A 1062 -3.75 3.71 13.84
C MET A 1062 -2.50 2.92 14.22
N LEU A 1063 -1.60 2.68 13.26
CA LEU A 1063 -0.32 2.01 13.48
C LEU A 1063 0.83 2.79 12.81
N GLU A 1064 2.02 2.72 13.38
CA GLU A 1064 3.24 3.35 12.86
C GLU A 1064 4.30 2.29 12.57
N GLY A 1065 4.70 2.18 11.30
CA GLY A 1065 5.60 1.16 10.80
C GLY A 1065 4.87 -0.12 10.38
N GLY A 1066 5.29 -0.73 9.27
CA GLY A 1066 4.63 -1.94 8.75
C GLY A 1066 4.88 -3.17 9.64
N THR A 1067 5.93 -3.18 10.47
CA THR A 1067 6.14 -4.25 11.47
C THR A 1067 4.97 -4.36 12.46
N LEU A 1068 4.40 -3.22 12.91
CA LEU A 1068 3.23 -3.23 13.79
C LEU A 1068 1.96 -3.67 13.05
N VAL A 1069 1.83 -3.34 11.76
CA VAL A 1069 0.76 -3.84 10.90
C VAL A 1069 0.84 -5.37 10.79
N MET A 1070 2.02 -5.91 10.50
CA MET A 1070 2.24 -7.36 10.42
C MET A 1070 1.91 -8.07 11.74
N LYS A 1071 2.27 -7.45 12.87
CA LYS A 1071 1.92 -7.95 14.20
C LYS A 1071 0.41 -7.93 14.45
N TYR A 1072 -0.26 -6.82 14.12
CA TYR A 1072 -1.71 -6.71 14.23
C TYR A 1072 -2.39 -7.83 13.43
N ILE A 1073 -1.93 -8.09 12.21
CA ILE A 1073 -2.43 -9.15 11.34
C ILE A 1073 -2.21 -10.54 11.95
N SER A 1074 -1.02 -10.80 12.48
CA SER A 1074 -0.71 -12.08 13.13
C SER A 1074 -1.54 -12.34 14.40
N ASN A 1075 -2.03 -11.27 15.05
CA ASN A 1075 -2.85 -11.35 16.25
C ASN A 1075 -4.36 -11.43 15.93
N SER A 1076 -4.80 -10.78 14.85
CA SER A 1076 -6.20 -10.85 14.37
C SER A 1076 -6.60 -12.22 13.83
N ASP A 1077 -5.64 -13.11 13.56
CA ASP A 1077 -5.85 -14.53 13.19
C ASP A 1077 -6.45 -15.40 14.31
N SER A 1078 -6.75 -14.83 15.48
CA SER A 1078 -7.42 -15.53 16.57
C SER A 1078 -8.95 -15.38 16.49
N THR A 1079 -9.55 -15.69 15.34
CA THR A 1079 -11.00 -15.86 15.26
C THR A 1079 -11.39 -17.10 16.08
N TYR A 1080 -12.24 -16.92 17.09
CA TYR A 1080 -12.77 -18.03 17.88
C TYR A 1080 -13.52 -18.99 16.95
N GLN A 1081 -13.05 -20.23 16.81
CA GLN A 1081 -13.68 -21.22 15.94
C GLN A 1081 -15.06 -21.59 16.51
N LEU A 1082 -16.11 -21.48 15.68
CA LEU A 1082 -17.42 -22.06 15.96
C LEU A 1082 -17.38 -23.56 15.66
N THR A 1083 -17.68 -24.38 16.66
CA THR A 1083 -17.61 -25.85 16.59
C THR A 1083 -18.76 -26.49 17.37
N ASP A 1084 -19.20 -27.66 16.93
CA ASP A 1084 -20.15 -28.54 17.64
C ASP A 1084 -19.45 -29.63 18.47
N LYS A 1085 -18.12 -29.68 18.41
CA LYS A 1085 -17.24 -30.59 19.15
C LYS A 1085 -16.51 -29.88 20.28
N ILE A 1086 -16.25 -30.60 21.36
CA ILE A 1086 -15.26 -30.16 22.36
C ILE A 1086 -13.86 -30.28 21.76
N LEU A 1087 -13.11 -29.18 21.79
CA LEU A 1087 -11.73 -29.11 21.31
C LEU A 1087 -10.78 -29.28 22.50
N ALA A 1088 -10.65 -30.51 22.99
CA ALA A 1088 -9.95 -30.85 24.25
C ALA A 1088 -8.52 -30.28 24.36
N VAL A 1089 -7.81 -30.12 23.24
CA VAL A 1089 -6.41 -29.65 23.19
C VAL A 1089 -6.28 -28.11 23.27
N LEU A 1090 -7.37 -27.36 23.12
CA LEU A 1090 -7.34 -25.90 23.15
C LEU A 1090 -7.47 -25.37 24.59
N LEU A 1091 -6.42 -24.69 25.05
CA LEU A 1091 -6.41 -23.90 26.29
C LEU A 1091 -7.04 -22.50 26.12
N LYS A 1092 -7.32 -22.08 24.88
CA LYS A 1092 -7.97 -20.81 24.57
C LYS A 1092 -9.49 -21.01 24.50
N PRO A 1093 -10.30 -20.01 24.89
CA PRO A 1093 -11.75 -20.04 24.67
C PRO A 1093 -12.08 -20.28 23.20
N TYR A 1094 -13.22 -20.88 22.90
CA TYR A 1094 -13.74 -21.08 21.54
C TYR A 1094 -15.27 -21.02 21.54
N ILE A 1095 -15.91 -20.92 20.38
CA ILE A 1095 -17.38 -20.86 20.33
C ILE A 1095 -17.93 -22.28 20.14
N PHE A 1096 -18.73 -22.76 21.10
CA PHE A 1096 -19.38 -24.05 21.06
C PHE A 1096 -20.88 -23.90 20.79
N GLN A 1097 -21.41 -24.61 19.80
CA GLN A 1097 -22.84 -24.65 19.50
C GLN A 1097 -23.23 -26.07 19.11
N ASN A 1098 -24.17 -26.67 19.83
CA ASN A 1098 -24.65 -28.01 19.53
C ASN A 1098 -26.15 -28.11 19.84
N ASP A 1099 -26.96 -28.42 18.83
CA ASP A 1099 -28.42 -28.45 18.91
C ASP A 1099 -28.97 -29.44 19.94
N LEU A 1100 -28.18 -30.45 20.35
CA LEU A 1100 -28.56 -31.41 21.40
C LEU A 1100 -28.49 -30.82 22.82
N LEU A 1101 -27.75 -29.73 22.99
CA LEU A 1101 -27.57 -29.04 24.28
C LEU A 1101 -28.31 -27.69 24.31
N ASP A 1102 -28.19 -26.89 23.26
CA ASP A 1102 -28.92 -25.64 23.03
C ASP A 1102 -28.67 -25.14 21.59
N PRO A 1103 -29.67 -24.55 20.91
CA PRO A 1103 -29.44 -23.88 19.64
C PRO A 1103 -28.58 -22.60 19.73
N ASN A 1104 -28.35 -22.04 20.92
CA ASN A 1104 -27.54 -20.83 21.09
C ASN A 1104 -26.02 -21.12 21.18
N PRO A 1105 -25.15 -20.26 20.62
CA PRO A 1105 -23.71 -20.39 20.78
C PRO A 1105 -23.23 -19.97 22.18
N TYR A 1106 -22.27 -20.71 22.70
CA TYR A 1106 -21.60 -20.44 23.97
C TYR A 1106 -20.12 -20.17 23.76
N LEU A 1107 -19.52 -19.35 24.61
CA LEU A 1107 -18.07 -19.30 24.76
C LEU A 1107 -17.66 -20.46 25.67
N ALA A 1108 -16.99 -21.45 25.09
CA ALA A 1108 -16.52 -22.66 25.74
C ALA A 1108 -15.08 -22.50 26.22
N ILE A 1109 -14.81 -22.95 27.44
CA ILE A 1109 -13.48 -22.92 28.06
C ILE A 1109 -13.22 -24.26 28.75
N ASN A 1110 -12.19 -24.97 28.30
CA ASN A 1110 -11.78 -26.22 28.91
C ASN A 1110 -11.00 -25.97 30.21
N VAL A 1111 -11.30 -26.77 31.23
CA VAL A 1111 -10.68 -26.74 32.55
C VAL A 1111 -10.57 -28.16 33.09
N GLU A 1112 -9.63 -28.36 34.00
CA GLU A 1112 -9.32 -29.68 34.56
C GLU A 1112 -10.33 -30.10 35.64
N THR A 1113 -10.97 -29.13 36.31
CA THR A 1113 -11.87 -29.41 37.43
C THR A 1113 -13.21 -28.69 37.31
N ALA A 1114 -14.26 -29.28 37.88
CA ALA A 1114 -15.59 -28.64 37.94
C ALA A 1114 -15.59 -27.34 38.75
N ASP A 1115 -14.75 -27.24 39.78
CA ASP A 1115 -14.61 -26.03 40.60
C ASP A 1115 -14.01 -24.85 39.81
N GLU A 1116 -13.05 -25.12 38.92
CA GLU A 1116 -12.53 -24.11 38.00
C GLU A 1116 -13.62 -23.65 37.02
N ALA A 1117 -14.44 -24.57 36.51
CA ALA A 1117 -15.56 -24.23 35.63
C ALA A 1117 -16.54 -23.28 36.36
N LEU A 1118 -16.89 -23.61 37.60
CA LEU A 1118 -17.75 -22.80 38.46
C LEU A 1118 -17.18 -21.42 38.77
N SER A 1119 -15.88 -21.32 39.02
CA SER A 1119 -15.21 -20.03 39.26
C SER A 1119 -15.24 -19.14 38.02
N ILE A 1120 -14.94 -19.69 36.84
CA ILE A 1120 -15.01 -18.96 35.56
C ILE A 1120 -16.44 -18.46 35.29
N MET A 1121 -17.43 -19.30 35.56
CA MET A 1121 -18.84 -18.95 35.35
C MET A 1121 -19.30 -17.86 36.32
N SER A 1122 -18.86 -17.92 37.58
CA SER A 1122 -19.12 -16.89 38.59
C SER A 1122 -18.53 -15.54 38.18
N SER A 1123 -17.27 -15.50 37.74
CA SER A 1123 -16.63 -14.27 37.28
C SER A 1123 -17.27 -13.73 36.00
N TRP A 1124 -17.68 -14.61 35.09
CA TRP A 1124 -18.35 -14.21 33.85
C TRP A 1124 -19.72 -13.58 34.13
N LYS A 1125 -20.51 -14.18 35.03
CA LYS A 1125 -21.84 -13.67 35.40
C LYS A 1125 -21.75 -12.33 36.11
N ARG A 1126 -20.73 -12.14 36.96
CA ARG A 1126 -20.54 -10.91 37.76
C ARG A 1126 -19.92 -9.77 36.95
N ASP A 1127 -18.79 -10.04 36.28
CA ASP A 1127 -17.91 -8.99 35.76
C ASP A 1127 -17.70 -9.07 34.24
N LYS A 1128 -18.26 -10.09 33.55
CA LYS A 1128 -17.93 -10.43 32.16
C LYS A 1128 -16.43 -10.65 31.93
N VAL A 1129 -15.74 -11.16 32.96
CA VAL A 1129 -14.32 -11.51 32.94
C VAL A 1129 -14.16 -13.01 33.20
N MET A 1130 -13.19 -13.64 32.57
CA MET A 1130 -12.85 -15.06 32.75
C MET A 1130 -11.75 -15.18 33.81
N SER A 1131 -12.09 -15.61 35.03
CA SER A 1131 -11.14 -15.81 36.13
C SER A 1131 -11.33 -17.17 36.78
N LYS A 1132 -10.25 -17.96 36.83
CA LYS A 1132 -10.24 -19.28 37.50
C LYS A 1132 -10.23 -19.20 39.04
N ASN A 1133 -9.95 -18.03 39.60
CA ASN A 1133 -9.70 -17.83 41.04
C ASN A 1133 -10.68 -16.84 41.69
N SER A 1134 -11.88 -16.69 41.13
CA SER A 1134 -12.91 -15.86 41.74
C SER A 1134 -13.67 -16.61 42.84
N GLU A 1135 -14.12 -15.89 43.88
CA GLU A 1135 -15.05 -16.44 44.87
C GLU A 1135 -16.27 -17.04 44.16
N ILE A 1136 -16.50 -18.33 44.37
CA ILE A 1136 -17.63 -19.06 43.79
C ILE A 1136 -18.91 -18.53 44.44
N MET A 1137 -19.77 -17.89 43.65
CA MET A 1137 -21.14 -17.62 44.08
C MET A 1137 -21.93 -18.94 44.09
N GLU A 1138 -22.97 -19.08 44.92
CA GLU A 1138 -23.90 -20.21 44.82
C GLU A 1138 -24.58 -20.20 43.43
N LEU A 1139 -24.01 -20.96 42.50
CA LEU A 1139 -24.53 -21.26 41.18
C LEU A 1139 -24.96 -22.73 41.15
N ASP A 1140 -26.11 -23.02 40.56
CA ASP A 1140 -26.59 -24.39 40.32
C ASP A 1140 -26.57 -24.70 38.81
N PRO A 1141 -25.39 -24.83 38.18
CA PRO A 1141 -25.28 -24.99 36.73
C PRO A 1141 -25.83 -26.33 36.28
N SER A 1142 -26.36 -26.35 35.05
CA SER A 1142 -26.76 -27.60 34.41
C SER A 1142 -25.51 -28.38 33.95
N PHE A 1143 -25.30 -29.57 34.52
CA PHE A 1143 -24.23 -30.49 34.19
C PHE A 1143 -24.65 -31.45 33.08
N TYR A 1144 -23.78 -31.61 32.10
CA TYR A 1144 -23.95 -32.51 30.96
C TYR A 1144 -22.71 -33.38 30.78
N GLU A 1145 -22.88 -34.55 30.20
CA GLU A 1145 -21.81 -35.44 29.76
C GLU A 1145 -21.75 -35.42 28.23
N PHE A 1146 -20.62 -34.98 27.67
CA PHE A 1146 -20.35 -35.01 26.25
C PHE A 1146 -19.71 -36.34 25.88
N VAL A 1147 -20.45 -37.19 25.17
CA VAL A 1147 -19.94 -38.47 24.66
C VAL A 1147 -19.37 -38.27 23.25
N ASN A 1148 -20.13 -37.59 22.38
CA ASN A 1148 -19.68 -37.15 21.06
C ASN A 1148 -20.68 -36.11 20.50
N VAL A 1149 -20.41 -35.58 19.31
CA VAL A 1149 -21.26 -34.57 18.65
C VAL A 1149 -22.74 -34.96 18.47
N ARG A 1150 -23.06 -36.25 18.46
CA ARG A 1150 -24.43 -36.77 18.30
C ARG A 1150 -25.06 -37.23 19.61
N GLN A 1151 -24.35 -37.15 20.74
CA GLN A 1151 -24.83 -37.64 22.03
C GLN A 1151 -24.27 -36.81 23.19
N ILE A 1152 -25.16 -36.06 23.84
CA ILE A 1152 -24.90 -35.29 25.06
C ILE A 1152 -25.96 -35.71 26.09
N ASN A 1153 -25.53 -36.24 27.24
CA ASN A 1153 -26.43 -36.70 28.30
C ASN A 1153 -26.55 -35.60 29.36
N TYR A 1154 -27.77 -35.28 29.81
CA TYR A 1154 -27.96 -34.41 30.97
C TYR A 1154 -27.74 -35.18 32.27
N ILE A 1155 -27.00 -34.60 33.22
CA ILE A 1155 -26.67 -35.21 34.52
C ILE A 1155 -27.54 -34.62 35.64
N SER A 1156 -27.47 -33.31 35.86
CA SER A 1156 -28.12 -32.61 37.00
C SER A 1156 -28.09 -31.08 36.86
N GLY A 1157 -28.81 -30.34 37.72
CA GLY A 1157 -28.75 -28.86 37.83
C GLY A 1157 -29.99 -28.12 37.29
N SER A 1158 -30.20 -26.86 37.68
CA SER A 1158 -31.43 -26.11 37.36
C SER A 1158 -31.25 -24.78 36.63
N ASP A 1159 -30.02 -24.24 36.52
CA ASP A 1159 -29.75 -23.00 35.79
C ASP A 1159 -29.54 -23.27 34.28
N ASN A 1160 -30.43 -22.72 33.45
CA ASN A 1160 -30.38 -22.84 31.98
C ASN A 1160 -29.33 -21.93 31.34
N GLU A 1161 -28.80 -20.93 32.06
CA GLU A 1161 -27.83 -19.96 31.51
C GLU A 1161 -26.37 -20.39 31.71
N CYS A 1162 -26.15 -21.30 32.64
CA CYS A 1162 -24.85 -21.73 33.13
C CYS A 1162 -24.74 -23.24 32.94
N LYS A 1163 -23.98 -23.69 31.94
CA LYS A 1163 -23.84 -25.12 31.61
C LYS A 1163 -22.39 -25.58 31.75
N ILE A 1164 -22.19 -26.78 32.28
CA ILE A 1164 -20.88 -27.45 32.37
C ILE A 1164 -20.96 -28.75 31.59
N LEU A 1165 -20.03 -28.94 30.65
CA LEU A 1165 -19.87 -30.20 29.92
C LEU A 1165 -18.70 -31.00 30.48
N ASN A 1166 -18.98 -32.19 30.98
CA ASN A 1166 -17.99 -33.19 31.35
C ASN A 1166 -17.62 -34.03 30.12
N TYR A 1167 -16.33 -34.31 29.89
CA TYR A 1167 -15.86 -35.16 28.79
C TYR A 1167 -14.58 -35.90 29.17
N VAL A 1168 -14.27 -36.96 28.43
CA VAL A 1168 -13.03 -37.73 28.59
C VAL A 1168 -12.08 -37.35 27.45
N ASN A 1169 -10.84 -36.97 27.77
CA ASN A 1169 -9.83 -36.62 26.77
C ASN A 1169 -9.15 -37.88 26.16
N GLU A 1170 -8.18 -37.67 25.26
CA GLU A 1170 -7.45 -38.78 24.60
C GLU A 1170 -6.60 -39.61 25.58
N ASP A 1171 -6.27 -39.06 26.75
CA ASP A 1171 -5.49 -39.70 27.82
C ASP A 1171 -6.38 -40.43 28.85
N GLU A 1172 -7.68 -40.62 28.56
CA GLU A 1172 -8.68 -41.20 29.46
C GLU A 1172 -8.94 -40.40 30.76
N GLU A 1173 -8.54 -39.13 30.82
CA GLU A 1173 -8.77 -38.25 31.95
C GLU A 1173 -10.07 -37.46 31.81
N GLN A 1174 -10.80 -37.36 32.92
CA GLN A 1174 -12.05 -36.61 33.02
C GLN A 1174 -11.77 -35.10 33.09
N ASN A 1175 -12.33 -34.35 32.15
CA ASN A 1175 -12.17 -32.90 32.02
C ASN A 1175 -13.52 -32.20 31.90
N PHE A 1176 -13.54 -30.88 32.11
CA PHE A 1176 -14.76 -30.08 32.09
C PHE A 1176 -14.63 -28.91 31.12
N THR A 1177 -15.75 -28.49 30.55
CA THR A 1177 -15.86 -27.29 29.73
C THR A 1177 -16.93 -26.38 30.34
N ALA A 1178 -16.55 -25.18 30.75
CA ALA A 1178 -17.48 -24.14 31.14
C ALA A 1178 -18.10 -23.52 29.88
N LEU A 1179 -19.43 -23.57 29.76
CA LEU A 1179 -20.16 -22.92 28.67
C LEU A 1179 -20.76 -21.61 29.15
N LEU A 1180 -20.22 -20.51 28.63
CA LEU A 1180 -20.61 -19.15 28.98
C LEU A 1180 -21.54 -18.57 27.92
N ARG A 1181 -22.74 -18.16 28.30
CA ARG A 1181 -23.67 -17.53 27.37
C ARG A 1181 -23.08 -16.18 26.90
N ILE A 1182 -22.94 -16.02 25.59
CA ILE A 1182 -22.44 -14.81 24.91
C ILE A 1182 -23.58 -13.80 24.76
#